data_AF-A0A960G024-F1
#
_entry.id   AF-A0A960G024-F1
#
_cell.length_a   1.000
_cell.length_b   1.000
_cell.length_c   1.000
_cell.angle_alpha   90.00
_cell.angle_beta   90.00
_cell.angle_gamma   90.00
#
_symmetry.space_group_name_H-M   'P 1'
#
loop_
_entity.id
_entity.type
_entity.pdbx_description
1 polymer ?
#
loop_
_entity_poly.entity_id
_entity_poly.type
_entity_poly.pdbx_seq_one_letter_code
_entity_poly.pdbx_strand_id
1 'polypeptide(L)'
;MATDEELRARIIEAAADLFAQYGFSGTKVNMVAKAARVSSQTVRRLTGGRADLFEQVMMARVSSSVAEKFATAVENPEGRPAIAVMLAAAQEVFTSPEASWGLLELEALTRAHTDDTLHEIEKGRIDRRRENAAALVARIRANGGLDADLSDTAIVHLVLAMSVGLAMLDPVLDVKPTMANWIMLIARIGTAMAPQDMLLSPAFDAGQPWRLRVDVPDQPGGVARLVRALGSLHAYTVAMQVVDASEGYRTIDVALIAPEGVTPEVMRAMAHSVGKHAYVGPGSLDDAIDLPTRVLDGATQLVTTPELAPFAAAKLVEADNVEVAAATEGEDDSPDIMRLQWTPDRHVVLQRGWAPFARAERTRASALLRLSSAIASSAGNHEAAAWVEPIKGGTVWIRLARPEDADAVAAMHDRSSERSRYQRYFSIADWRGTRLYRLAGGHRGVTLVVMSETGSIVGLGNVFPDAEFGEHSAEIALIVEDEYQQRGVGRKLLQAMLHMATRLGFTEVVASVLADNNGMLHLFKTTDLQWDTTVHDGVAYMRAPLPTVPVKVTVERRRSPRRKVDAGAEDAPAPGKETPAKKSPAKKAAPRKAAAKKAAPRKAAAKKGARKAPAKKTTRQSPSGKSPSGESSSSSDQ
;
A
#
# COMPACT_ATOMS: atom_id res chain seq x y z
N MET A 1 49.28 -18.61 45.60
CA MET A 1 49.13 -19.61 44.51
C MET A 1 47.68 -19.58 44.08
N ALA A 2 47.37 -19.82 42.80
CA ALA A 2 45.98 -19.99 42.38
C ALA A 2 45.39 -21.26 43.02
N THR A 3 44.12 -21.22 43.38
CA THR A 3 43.35 -22.35 43.91
C THR A 3 43.08 -23.38 42.80
N ASP A 4 42.80 -24.63 43.20
CA ASP A 4 42.43 -25.68 42.24
C ASP A 4 41.14 -25.33 41.46
N GLU A 5 40.22 -24.56 42.06
CA GLU A 5 39.02 -24.03 41.42
C GLU A 5 39.35 -23.03 40.30
N GLU A 6 40.20 -22.03 40.58
CA GLU A 6 40.66 -21.03 39.59
C GLU A 6 41.48 -21.66 38.47
N LEU A 7 42.28 -22.68 38.79
CA LEU A 7 43.03 -23.45 37.79
C LEU A 7 42.09 -24.28 36.91
N ARG A 8 41.08 -24.93 37.49
CA ARG A 8 40.06 -25.69 36.76
C ARG A 8 39.24 -24.80 35.83
N ALA A 9 38.79 -23.64 36.30
CA ALA A 9 38.07 -22.66 35.47
C ALA A 9 38.89 -22.23 34.23
N ARG A 10 40.17 -21.87 34.43
CA ARG A 10 41.10 -21.51 33.34
C ARG A 10 41.39 -22.66 32.38
N ILE A 11 41.43 -23.90 32.87
CA ILE A 11 41.60 -25.10 32.03
C ILE A 11 40.36 -25.31 31.15
N ILE A 12 39.16 -25.15 31.73
CA ILE A 12 37.89 -25.28 31.01
C ILE A 12 37.74 -24.18 29.96
N GLU A 13 38.05 -22.92 30.28
CA GLU A 13 38.03 -21.79 29.34
C GLU A 13 38.98 -22.03 28.15
N ALA A 14 40.26 -22.33 28.43
CA ALA A 14 41.26 -22.61 27.40
C ALA A 14 40.95 -23.89 26.58
N ALA A 15 40.30 -24.88 27.19
CA ALA A 15 39.85 -26.07 26.48
C ALA A 15 38.68 -25.76 25.54
N ALA A 16 37.73 -24.92 25.96
CA ALA A 16 36.58 -24.53 25.15
C ALA A 16 37.00 -23.84 23.85
N ASP A 17 37.94 -22.90 23.92
CA ASP A 17 38.43 -22.18 22.73
C ASP A 17 39.22 -23.10 21.79
N LEU A 18 40.05 -23.99 22.33
CA LEU A 18 40.80 -24.97 21.53
C LEU A 18 39.88 -26.02 20.90
N PHE A 19 38.87 -26.50 21.62
CA PHE A 19 37.85 -27.39 21.06
C PHE A 19 37.08 -26.68 19.94
N ALA A 20 36.70 -25.41 20.11
CA ALA A 20 36.00 -24.65 19.07
C ALA A 20 36.87 -24.44 17.81
N GLN A 21 38.20 -24.31 17.97
CA GLN A 21 39.14 -24.10 16.86
C GLN A 21 39.59 -25.38 16.16
N TYR A 22 39.74 -26.50 16.89
CA TYR A 22 40.37 -27.74 16.39
C TYR A 22 39.48 -28.99 16.50
N GLY A 23 38.24 -28.85 16.98
CA GLY A 23 37.35 -29.95 17.33
C GLY A 23 37.87 -30.81 18.48
N PHE A 24 37.05 -31.75 18.95
CA PHE A 24 37.47 -32.73 19.97
C PHE A 24 38.65 -33.59 19.52
N SER A 25 38.61 -34.07 18.28
CA SER A 25 39.63 -34.98 17.75
C SER A 25 40.99 -34.30 17.58
N GLY A 26 41.03 -33.05 17.11
CA GLY A 26 42.25 -32.26 16.95
C GLY A 26 42.81 -31.74 18.27
N THR A 27 41.96 -31.47 19.25
CA THR A 27 42.38 -30.97 20.57
C THR A 27 43.08 -32.05 21.39
N LYS A 28 44.27 -31.70 21.91
CA LYS A 28 45.12 -32.56 22.73
C LYS A 28 45.38 -31.91 24.09
N VAL A 29 45.45 -32.72 25.14
CA VAL A 29 45.62 -32.28 26.54
C VAL A 29 46.85 -31.38 26.75
N ASN A 30 47.93 -31.60 25.99
CA ASN A 30 49.12 -30.74 26.05
C ASN A 30 48.91 -29.34 25.44
N MET A 31 48.01 -29.20 24.46
CA MET A 31 47.65 -27.88 23.91
C MET A 31 46.82 -27.09 24.91
N VAL A 32 45.84 -27.75 25.56
CA VAL A 32 45.06 -27.16 26.67
C VAL A 32 45.98 -26.75 27.81
N ALA A 33 46.90 -27.62 28.24
CA ALA A 33 47.87 -27.31 29.28
C ALA A 33 48.72 -26.07 28.93
N LYS A 34 49.20 -25.98 27.68
CA LYS A 34 49.97 -24.83 27.19
C LYS A 34 49.15 -23.54 27.18
N ALA A 35 47.90 -23.59 26.70
CA ALA A 35 47.01 -22.42 26.65
C ALA A 35 46.60 -21.94 28.06
N ALA A 36 46.19 -22.86 28.93
CA ALA A 36 45.86 -22.58 30.33
C ALA A 36 47.08 -22.23 31.20
N ARG A 37 48.31 -22.35 30.68
CA ARG A 37 49.60 -22.14 31.39
C ARG A 37 49.76 -23.03 32.64
N VAL A 38 49.48 -24.33 32.49
CA VAL A 38 49.63 -25.38 33.52
C VAL A 38 50.37 -26.60 32.94
N SER A 39 50.71 -27.58 33.78
CA SER A 39 51.27 -28.85 33.27
C SER A 39 50.17 -29.78 32.76
N SER A 40 50.48 -30.66 31.78
CA SER A 40 49.54 -31.68 31.30
C SER A 40 49.08 -32.64 32.40
N GLN A 41 49.89 -32.84 33.45
CA GLN A 41 49.53 -33.61 34.64
C GLN A 41 48.53 -32.85 35.53
N THR A 42 48.64 -31.51 35.59
CA THR A 42 47.67 -30.66 36.30
C THR A 42 46.31 -30.71 35.61
N VAL A 43 46.27 -30.65 34.27
CA VAL A 43 45.02 -30.85 33.51
C VAL A 43 44.41 -32.21 33.83
N ARG A 44 45.16 -33.31 33.67
CA ARG A 44 44.63 -34.66 33.96
C ARG A 44 44.18 -34.85 35.41
N ARG A 45 44.82 -34.20 36.37
CA ARG A 45 44.43 -34.26 37.79
C ARG A 45 43.12 -33.52 38.07
N LEU A 46 42.91 -32.36 37.44
CA LEU A 46 41.78 -31.47 37.73
C LEU A 46 40.55 -31.73 36.86
N THR A 47 40.73 -32.27 35.65
CA THR A 47 39.66 -32.44 34.66
C THR A 47 39.62 -33.83 34.04
N GLY A 48 40.44 -34.80 34.47
CA GLY A 48 40.42 -36.16 33.95
C GLY A 48 40.99 -36.31 32.53
N GLY A 49 40.41 -37.25 31.77
CA GLY A 49 40.73 -37.52 30.38
C GLY A 49 40.28 -36.41 29.40
N ARG A 50 40.48 -36.65 28.10
CA ARG A 50 39.99 -35.70 27.07
C ARG A 50 38.46 -35.68 26.99
N ALA A 51 37.81 -36.83 27.19
CA ALA A 51 36.35 -36.93 27.25
C ALA A 51 35.82 -36.14 28.45
N ASP A 52 36.28 -36.45 29.66
CA ASP A 52 35.91 -35.80 30.91
C ASP A 52 36.15 -34.26 30.88
N LEU A 53 37.21 -33.81 30.22
CA LEU A 53 37.48 -32.39 30.00
C LEU A 53 36.48 -31.73 29.02
N PHE A 54 36.14 -32.43 27.92
CA PHE A 54 35.12 -31.96 26.98
C PHE A 54 33.73 -31.92 27.63
N GLU A 55 33.40 -32.93 28.44
CA GLU A 55 32.20 -32.98 29.27
C GLU A 55 32.08 -31.74 30.17
N GLN A 56 33.15 -31.41 30.90
CA GLN A 56 33.20 -30.22 31.77
C GLN A 56 33.12 -28.90 30.98
N VAL A 57 33.65 -28.85 29.76
CA VAL A 57 33.48 -27.71 28.84
C VAL A 57 32.02 -27.55 28.41
N MET A 58 31.35 -28.66 28.06
CA MET A 58 29.94 -28.65 27.64
C MET A 58 29.00 -28.32 28.81
N MET A 59 29.35 -28.70 30.04
CA MET A 59 28.61 -28.29 31.25
C MET A 59 28.82 -26.81 31.61
N ALA A 60 29.98 -26.22 31.30
CA ALA A 60 30.32 -24.85 31.66
C ALA A 60 29.86 -23.78 30.64
N ARG A 61 29.69 -24.14 29.35
CA ARG A 61 29.16 -23.23 28.33
C ARG A 61 27.63 -23.14 28.44
N VAL A 62 27.17 -22.02 29.01
CA VAL A 62 25.75 -21.63 29.08
C VAL A 62 25.17 -21.39 27.67
N SER A 63 23.84 -21.46 27.57
CA SER A 63 22.97 -21.51 26.38
C SER A 63 23.27 -20.55 25.21
N SER A 64 22.80 -20.92 24.02
CA SER A 64 22.77 -20.03 22.84
C SER A 64 21.79 -18.85 23.01
N SER A 65 22.02 -17.78 22.28
CA SER A 65 21.22 -16.54 22.32
C SER A 65 19.73 -16.76 22.05
N VAL A 66 19.39 -17.70 21.15
CA VAL A 66 18.00 -18.11 20.88
C VAL A 66 17.35 -18.75 22.10
N ALA A 67 18.07 -19.63 22.80
CA ALA A 67 17.57 -20.28 24.00
C ALA A 67 17.40 -19.29 25.17
N GLU A 68 18.28 -18.30 25.30
CA GLU A 68 18.13 -17.19 26.26
C GLU A 68 16.92 -16.30 25.93
N LYS A 69 16.70 -15.97 24.66
CA LYS A 69 15.51 -15.20 24.20
C LYS A 69 14.21 -15.95 24.50
N PHE A 70 14.19 -17.28 24.33
CA PHE A 70 13.05 -18.12 24.70
C PHE A 70 12.85 -18.19 26.21
N ALA A 71 13.90 -18.41 27.01
CA ALA A 71 13.81 -18.40 28.47
C ALA A 71 13.28 -17.05 28.99
N THR A 72 13.82 -15.92 28.51
CA THR A 72 13.38 -14.57 28.88
C THR A 72 11.91 -14.33 28.54
N ALA A 73 11.42 -14.84 27.40
CA ALA A 73 10.03 -14.72 27.00
C ALA A 73 9.08 -15.62 27.83
N VAL A 74 9.56 -16.77 28.31
CA VAL A 74 8.83 -17.60 29.27
C VAL A 74 8.73 -16.88 30.62
N GLU A 75 9.83 -16.32 31.12
CA GLU A 75 9.91 -15.59 32.39
C GLU A 75 9.11 -14.28 32.42
N ASN A 76 9.01 -13.55 31.30
CA ASN A 76 8.25 -12.30 31.19
C ASN A 76 7.13 -12.40 30.12
N PRO A 77 5.92 -12.86 30.50
CA PRO A 77 4.83 -13.13 29.55
C PRO A 77 4.29 -11.89 28.81
N GLU A 78 4.28 -10.73 29.47
CA GLU A 78 3.60 -9.53 28.98
C GLU A 78 4.53 -8.60 28.17
N GLY A 79 5.85 -8.85 28.20
CA GLY A 79 6.83 -7.95 27.59
C GLY A 79 6.90 -7.99 26.05
N ARG A 80 6.63 -9.13 25.41
CA ARG A 80 6.59 -9.29 23.94
C ARG A 80 5.64 -10.42 23.53
N PRO A 81 4.84 -10.26 22.44
CA PRO A 81 4.03 -11.35 21.91
C PRO A 81 4.87 -12.58 21.52
N ALA A 82 4.36 -13.78 21.84
CA ALA A 82 5.08 -15.05 21.60
C ALA A 82 5.47 -15.24 20.11
N ILE A 83 4.60 -14.81 19.18
CA ILE A 83 4.86 -14.86 17.74
C ILE A 83 6.02 -13.93 17.31
N ALA A 84 6.18 -12.76 17.96
CA ALA A 84 7.29 -11.84 17.69
C ALA A 84 8.62 -12.39 18.23
N VAL A 85 8.60 -13.09 19.36
CA VAL A 85 9.76 -13.81 19.91
C VAL A 85 10.16 -14.96 18.96
N MET A 86 9.20 -15.75 18.48
CA MET A 86 9.47 -16.81 17.50
C MET A 86 9.96 -16.26 16.15
N LEU A 87 9.44 -15.12 15.67
CA LEU A 87 9.92 -14.51 14.43
C LEU A 87 11.36 -13.98 14.57
N ALA A 88 11.71 -13.36 15.70
CA ALA A 88 13.06 -12.89 15.97
C ALA A 88 14.06 -14.06 16.14
N ALA A 89 13.65 -15.14 16.81
CA ALA A 89 14.44 -16.36 16.93
C ALA A 89 14.61 -17.08 15.59
N ALA A 90 13.55 -17.17 14.78
CA ALA A 90 13.62 -17.69 13.43
C ALA A 90 14.61 -16.88 12.59
N GLN A 91 14.48 -15.54 12.56
CA GLN A 91 15.43 -14.68 11.85
C GLN A 91 16.88 -14.98 12.22
N GLU A 92 17.21 -15.11 13.52
CA GLU A 92 18.55 -15.46 13.99
C GLU A 92 19.01 -16.87 13.56
N VAL A 93 18.13 -17.87 13.67
CA VAL A 93 18.36 -19.25 13.18
C VAL A 93 18.62 -19.29 11.66
N PHE A 94 18.06 -18.35 10.88
CA PHE A 94 18.25 -18.27 9.43
C PHE A 94 19.36 -17.31 8.97
N THR A 95 19.71 -16.26 9.73
CA THR A 95 20.87 -15.39 9.42
C THR A 95 22.19 -15.98 9.86
N SER A 96 22.18 -16.68 11.00
CA SER A 96 23.37 -17.15 11.69
C SER A 96 23.07 -18.48 12.39
N PRO A 97 22.83 -19.56 11.63
CA PRO A 97 22.51 -20.88 12.21
C PRO A 97 23.56 -21.34 13.25
N GLU A 98 24.82 -21.05 12.96
CA GLU A 98 26.01 -21.25 13.81
C GLU A 98 26.00 -20.48 15.15
N ALA A 99 25.25 -19.39 15.27
CA ALA A 99 25.03 -18.69 16.55
C ALA A 99 23.95 -19.37 17.40
N SER A 100 23.08 -20.19 16.78
CA SER A 100 22.00 -20.92 17.44
C SER A 100 22.43 -22.31 17.93
N TRP A 101 23.38 -22.92 17.20
CA TRP A 101 24.03 -24.18 17.52
C TRP A 101 25.54 -24.07 17.29
N GLY A 102 26.32 -24.05 18.38
CA GLY A 102 27.78 -23.98 18.28
C GLY A 102 28.38 -25.28 17.74
N LEU A 103 29.56 -25.21 17.10
CA LEU A 103 30.27 -26.38 16.56
C LEU A 103 30.42 -27.53 17.58
N LEU A 104 30.67 -27.18 18.84
CA LEU A 104 30.79 -28.14 19.95
C LEU A 104 29.47 -28.82 20.32
N GLU A 105 28.34 -28.11 20.19
CA GLU A 105 27.02 -28.70 20.41
C GLU A 105 26.69 -29.70 19.31
N LEU A 106 26.99 -29.38 18.05
CA LEU A 106 26.81 -30.29 16.92
C LEU A 106 27.75 -31.52 17.01
N GLU A 107 29.00 -31.32 17.45
CA GLU A 107 29.96 -32.40 17.68
C GLU A 107 29.55 -33.29 18.89
N ALA A 108 28.88 -32.72 19.90
CA ALA A 108 28.34 -33.47 21.02
C ALA A 108 27.10 -34.28 20.64
N LEU A 109 26.13 -33.66 19.94
CA LEU A 109 24.90 -34.30 19.46
C LEU A 109 25.18 -35.48 18.53
N THR A 110 26.17 -35.36 17.65
CA THR A 110 26.59 -36.48 16.78
C THR A 110 27.18 -37.64 17.59
N ARG A 111 28.02 -37.37 18.60
CA ARG A 111 28.61 -38.40 19.48
C ARG A 111 27.66 -39.02 20.50
N ALA A 112 26.60 -38.31 20.91
CA ALA A 112 25.56 -38.80 21.83
C ALA A 112 24.79 -40.04 21.31
N HIS A 113 25.03 -40.46 20.07
CA HIS A 113 24.56 -41.72 19.49
C HIS A 113 25.47 -42.93 19.81
N THR A 114 26.66 -42.68 20.37
CA THR A 114 27.74 -43.68 20.56
C THR A 114 28.43 -43.62 21.93
N ASP A 115 28.09 -42.64 22.77
CA ASP A 115 28.65 -42.41 24.10
C ASP A 115 27.50 -42.16 25.08
N ASP A 116 27.25 -43.13 25.97
CA ASP A 116 26.13 -43.10 26.93
C ASP A 116 26.25 -41.95 27.96
N THR A 117 27.46 -41.49 28.26
CA THR A 117 27.68 -40.40 29.23
C THR A 117 27.30 -39.08 28.58
N LEU A 118 27.75 -38.87 27.35
CA LEU A 118 27.39 -37.69 26.56
C LEU A 118 25.92 -37.71 26.12
N HIS A 119 25.32 -38.90 25.97
CA HIS A 119 23.90 -39.08 25.70
C HIS A 119 23.03 -38.43 26.77
N GLU A 120 23.22 -38.76 28.05
CA GLU A 120 22.41 -38.20 29.14
C GLU A 120 22.60 -36.69 29.31
N ILE A 121 23.81 -36.18 29.03
CA ILE A 121 24.10 -34.73 29.08
C ILE A 121 23.39 -33.98 27.96
N GLU A 122 23.52 -34.43 26.71
CA GLU A 122 22.86 -33.77 25.57
C GLU A 122 21.33 -33.92 25.65
N LYS A 123 20.82 -35.08 26.10
CA LYS A 123 19.40 -35.28 26.42
C LYS A 123 18.88 -34.22 27.39
N GLY A 124 19.55 -34.01 28.52
CA GLY A 124 19.19 -32.95 29.49
C GLY A 124 19.36 -31.50 28.98
N ARG A 125 20.06 -31.27 27.85
CA ARG A 125 20.15 -29.97 27.16
C ARG A 125 19.03 -29.82 26.12
N ILE A 126 18.75 -30.87 25.35
CA ILE A 126 17.67 -30.94 24.37
C ILE A 126 16.30 -30.87 25.07
N ASP A 127 16.10 -31.56 26.19
CA ASP A 127 14.85 -31.50 26.94
C ASP A 127 14.55 -30.07 27.43
N ARG A 128 15.54 -29.31 27.93
CA ARG A 128 15.37 -27.89 28.27
C ARG A 128 15.05 -27.01 27.05
N ARG A 129 15.69 -27.23 25.89
CA ARG A 129 15.33 -26.51 24.65
C ARG A 129 13.91 -26.86 24.19
N ARG A 130 13.50 -28.14 24.34
CA ARG A 130 12.16 -28.66 24.03
C ARG A 130 11.09 -28.08 24.97
N GLU A 131 11.35 -27.99 26.27
CA GLU A 131 10.45 -27.38 27.26
C GLU A 131 10.22 -25.89 26.97
N ASN A 132 11.29 -25.13 26.70
CA ASN A 132 11.19 -23.71 26.33
C ASN A 132 10.39 -23.51 25.03
N ALA A 133 10.62 -24.34 24.02
CA ALA A 133 9.87 -24.30 22.77
C ALA A 133 8.39 -24.71 22.97
N ALA A 134 8.13 -25.74 23.78
CA ALA A 134 6.78 -26.19 24.11
C ALA A 134 5.97 -25.12 24.86
N ALA A 135 6.59 -24.39 25.78
CA ALA A 135 5.96 -23.27 26.49
C ALA A 135 5.53 -22.13 25.53
N LEU A 136 6.33 -21.85 24.50
CA LEU A 136 5.97 -20.87 23.45
C LEU A 136 4.86 -21.38 22.52
N VAL A 137 4.96 -22.63 22.07
CA VAL A 137 3.92 -23.29 21.23
C VAL A 137 2.58 -23.32 21.97
N ALA A 138 2.56 -23.72 23.23
CA ALA A 138 1.37 -23.74 24.08
C ALA A 138 0.74 -22.34 24.25
N ARG A 139 1.55 -21.27 24.37
CA ARG A 139 1.05 -19.88 24.40
C ARG A 139 0.44 -19.44 23.08
N ILE A 140 1.07 -19.77 21.95
CA ILE A 140 0.53 -19.42 20.63
C ILE A 140 -0.81 -20.15 20.42
N ARG A 141 -0.90 -21.42 20.81
CA ARG A 141 -2.16 -22.17 20.82
C ARG A 141 -3.21 -21.55 21.73
N ALA A 142 -2.86 -21.17 22.96
CA ALA A 142 -3.78 -20.53 23.90
C ALA A 142 -4.34 -19.19 23.36
N ASN A 143 -3.59 -18.50 22.52
CA ASN A 143 -4.00 -17.27 21.83
C ASN A 143 -4.69 -17.52 20.47
N GLY A 144 -5.02 -18.78 20.12
CA GLY A 144 -5.69 -19.11 18.85
C GLY A 144 -4.78 -19.08 17.61
N GLY A 145 -3.45 -19.11 17.80
CA GLY A 145 -2.47 -19.03 16.71
C GLY A 145 -2.05 -20.37 16.09
N LEU A 146 -2.50 -21.51 16.62
CA LEU A 146 -2.20 -22.85 16.09
C LEU A 146 -3.45 -23.73 16.02
N ASP A 147 -3.62 -24.44 14.91
CA ASP A 147 -4.74 -25.34 14.66
C ASP A 147 -4.82 -26.45 15.72
N ALA A 148 -6.03 -26.69 16.25
CA ALA A 148 -6.30 -27.60 17.35
C ALA A 148 -5.87 -29.05 17.08
N ASP A 149 -5.91 -29.49 15.82
CA ASP A 149 -5.58 -30.86 15.42
C ASP A 149 -4.06 -31.10 15.31
N LEU A 150 -3.24 -30.05 15.33
CA LEU A 150 -1.78 -30.16 15.26
C LEU A 150 -1.18 -30.52 16.62
N SER A 151 -0.33 -31.54 16.65
CA SER A 151 0.40 -31.95 17.85
C SER A 151 1.50 -30.94 18.24
N ASP A 152 1.42 -30.37 19.43
CA ASP A 152 2.47 -29.50 19.99
C ASP A 152 3.84 -30.18 20.03
N THR A 153 3.88 -31.48 20.35
CA THR A 153 5.13 -32.24 20.32
C THR A 153 5.69 -32.35 18.91
N ALA A 154 4.86 -32.55 17.88
CA ALA A 154 5.34 -32.60 16.50
C ALA A 154 5.89 -31.24 16.04
N ILE A 155 5.21 -30.14 16.39
CA ILE A 155 5.66 -28.76 16.10
C ILE A 155 7.02 -28.49 16.74
N VAL A 156 7.19 -28.79 18.02
CA VAL A 156 8.45 -28.56 18.74
C VAL A 156 9.59 -29.38 18.14
N HIS A 157 9.37 -30.66 17.82
CA HIS A 157 10.39 -31.49 17.19
C HIS A 157 10.76 -30.99 15.78
N LEU A 158 9.79 -30.53 14.99
CA LEU A 158 10.05 -29.96 13.66
C LEU A 158 10.91 -28.69 13.75
N VAL A 159 10.61 -27.77 14.66
CA VAL A 159 11.39 -26.54 14.86
C VAL A 159 12.82 -26.86 15.31
N LEU A 160 12.99 -27.78 16.25
CA LEU A 160 14.32 -28.22 16.71
C LEU A 160 15.11 -28.89 15.58
N ALA A 161 14.52 -29.87 14.89
CA ALA A 161 15.17 -30.59 13.79
C ALA A 161 15.58 -29.66 12.64
N MET A 162 14.72 -28.71 12.26
CA MET A 162 15.03 -27.70 11.26
C MET A 162 16.20 -26.81 11.71
N SER A 163 16.22 -26.35 12.96
CA SER A 163 17.31 -25.50 13.48
C SER A 163 18.67 -26.21 13.51
N VAL A 164 18.71 -27.49 13.90
CA VAL A 164 19.93 -28.31 13.88
C VAL A 164 20.37 -28.57 12.44
N GLY A 165 19.44 -28.96 11.56
CA GLY A 165 19.72 -29.24 10.15
C GLY A 165 20.28 -28.03 9.41
N LEU A 166 19.74 -26.83 9.67
CA LEU A 166 20.29 -25.58 9.12
C LEU A 166 21.71 -25.33 9.61
N ALA A 167 21.99 -25.50 10.91
CA ALA A 167 23.33 -25.30 11.45
C ALA A 167 24.35 -26.33 10.95
N MET A 168 23.93 -27.55 10.60
CA MET A 168 24.78 -28.55 9.96
C MET A 168 25.02 -28.30 8.47
N LEU A 169 24.04 -27.74 7.75
CA LEU A 169 24.11 -27.53 6.30
C LEU A 169 24.72 -26.18 5.90
N ASP A 170 24.52 -25.12 6.70
CA ASP A 170 24.94 -23.76 6.35
C ASP A 170 26.45 -23.61 6.05
N PRO A 171 27.38 -24.28 6.75
CA PRO A 171 28.82 -24.22 6.43
C PRO A 171 29.23 -24.93 5.12
N VAL A 172 28.34 -25.73 4.52
CA VAL A 172 28.62 -26.55 3.32
C VAL A 172 27.76 -26.21 2.10
N LEU A 173 26.97 -25.13 2.18
CA LEU A 173 26.12 -24.64 1.08
C LEU A 173 26.66 -23.34 0.46
N ASP A 174 27.13 -23.44 -0.78
CA ASP A 174 27.60 -22.28 -1.57
C ASP A 174 26.47 -21.34 -2.01
N VAL A 175 25.25 -21.88 -2.18
CA VAL A 175 24.07 -21.11 -2.62
C VAL A 175 23.04 -21.10 -1.50
N LYS A 176 22.81 -19.92 -0.91
CA LYS A 176 21.91 -19.72 0.24
C LYS A 176 20.67 -18.90 -0.16
N PRO A 177 19.46 -19.22 0.33
CA PRO A 177 18.27 -18.40 0.10
C PRO A 177 18.43 -17.01 0.73
N THR A 178 17.83 -15.99 0.11
CA THR A 178 17.80 -14.63 0.68
C THR A 178 16.91 -14.59 1.93
N MET A 179 17.11 -13.59 2.79
CA MET A 179 16.22 -13.35 3.95
C MET A 179 14.75 -13.17 3.53
N ALA A 180 14.49 -12.53 2.39
CA ALA A 180 13.13 -12.40 1.86
C ALA A 180 12.50 -13.77 1.52
N ASN A 181 13.27 -14.68 0.90
CA ASN A 181 12.81 -16.03 0.59
C ASN A 181 12.48 -16.82 1.88
N TRP A 182 13.31 -16.69 2.92
CA TRP A 182 13.05 -17.31 4.22
C TRP A 182 11.79 -16.76 4.90
N ILE A 183 11.63 -15.43 4.96
CA ILE A 183 10.43 -14.80 5.53
C ILE A 183 9.16 -15.26 4.80
N MET A 184 9.18 -15.33 3.46
CA MET A 184 8.06 -15.83 2.67
C MET A 184 7.71 -17.30 2.97
N LEU A 185 8.71 -18.17 3.13
CA LEU A 185 8.50 -19.58 3.45
C LEU A 185 7.91 -19.76 4.86
N ILE A 186 8.46 -19.05 5.86
CA ILE A 186 7.98 -19.08 7.25
C ILE A 186 6.55 -18.57 7.33
N ALA A 187 6.22 -17.46 6.67
CA ALA A 187 4.86 -16.92 6.63
C ALA A 187 3.86 -17.93 6.07
N ARG A 188 4.23 -18.68 5.02
CA ARG A 188 3.39 -19.74 4.43
C ARG A 188 3.23 -20.94 5.36
N ILE A 189 4.31 -21.41 5.99
CA ILE A 189 4.26 -22.51 6.96
C ILE A 189 3.39 -22.12 8.17
N GLY A 190 3.60 -20.92 8.73
CA GLY A 190 2.78 -20.40 9.83
C GLY A 190 1.30 -20.27 9.46
N THR A 191 1.00 -19.81 8.24
CA THR A 191 -0.39 -19.74 7.72
C THR A 191 -1.02 -21.13 7.57
N ALA A 192 -0.24 -22.16 7.24
CA ALA A 192 -0.71 -23.54 7.16
C ALA A 192 -0.87 -24.22 8.53
N MET A 193 -0.28 -23.64 9.58
CA MET A 193 -0.34 -24.14 10.95
C MET A 193 -1.35 -23.40 11.85
N ALA A 194 -1.88 -22.26 11.40
CA ALA A 194 -2.93 -21.51 12.08
C ALA A 194 -4.30 -22.22 11.94
N PRO A 195 -5.25 -22.05 12.89
CA PRO A 195 -6.58 -22.64 12.79
C PRO A 195 -7.30 -22.21 11.52
N GLN A 196 -8.10 -23.11 10.95
CA GLN A 196 -8.96 -22.76 9.82
C GLN A 196 -9.93 -21.60 10.13
N ASP A 197 -10.44 -21.57 11.37
CA ASP A 197 -11.27 -20.53 11.95
C ASP A 197 -10.52 -19.79 13.07
N MET A 198 -9.68 -18.83 12.70
CA MET A 198 -8.90 -17.99 13.63
C MET A 198 -9.80 -16.94 14.33
N LEU A 199 -10.76 -17.40 15.13
CA LEU A 199 -11.65 -16.56 15.95
C LEU A 199 -10.89 -16.02 17.16
N LEU A 200 -10.05 -15.01 16.93
CA LEU A 200 -9.37 -14.26 17.98
C LEU A 200 -10.37 -13.62 18.94
N SER A 201 -10.07 -13.64 20.25
CA SER A 201 -10.89 -12.94 21.23
C SER A 201 -10.83 -11.43 20.99
N PRO A 202 -11.96 -10.68 21.08
CA PRO A 202 -12.06 -9.28 20.65
C PRO A 202 -11.36 -8.25 21.59
N ALA A 203 -10.41 -8.68 22.41
CA ALA A 203 -9.73 -7.85 23.39
C ALA A 203 -8.48 -7.18 22.81
N PHE A 204 -8.65 -6.04 22.14
CA PHE A 204 -7.57 -5.13 21.76
C PHE A 204 -7.90 -3.68 22.13
N ASP A 205 -7.34 -3.20 23.24
CA ASP A 205 -7.60 -1.86 23.81
C ASP A 205 -6.77 -0.72 23.18
N ALA A 206 -5.83 -1.03 22.28
CA ALA A 206 -5.03 -0.04 21.55
C ALA A 206 -4.65 -0.54 20.16
N GLY A 207 -5.43 -0.16 19.15
CA GLY A 207 -5.18 -0.46 17.75
C GLY A 207 -5.08 0.81 16.91
N GLN A 208 -4.12 0.84 15.98
CA GLN A 208 -3.95 1.94 15.03
C GLN A 208 -4.67 1.60 13.71
N PRO A 209 -5.38 2.57 13.08
CA PRO A 209 -6.01 2.36 11.79
C PRO A 209 -4.97 2.43 10.66
N TRP A 210 -5.05 1.48 9.73
CA TRP A 210 -4.15 1.35 8.59
C TRP A 210 -4.92 1.04 7.31
N ARG A 211 -4.32 1.41 6.18
CA ARG A 211 -4.71 0.98 4.83
C ARG A 211 -3.68 0.03 4.25
N LEU A 212 -4.17 -1.02 3.60
CA LEU A 212 -3.38 -1.94 2.79
C LEU A 212 -4.02 -2.06 1.40
N ARG A 213 -3.25 -1.77 0.34
CA ARG A 213 -3.58 -2.10 -1.05
C ARG A 213 -2.63 -3.20 -1.52
N VAL A 214 -3.15 -4.25 -2.16
CA VAL A 214 -2.33 -5.38 -2.65
C VAL A 214 -2.98 -6.08 -3.84
N ASP A 215 -2.16 -6.45 -4.83
CA ASP A 215 -2.58 -7.26 -5.97
C ASP A 215 -2.53 -8.75 -5.61
N VAL A 216 -3.71 -9.35 -5.45
CA VAL A 216 -3.88 -10.75 -5.09
C VAL A 216 -4.18 -11.57 -6.35
N PRO A 217 -3.61 -12.77 -6.55
CA PRO A 217 -3.89 -13.60 -7.71
C PRO A 217 -5.40 -13.90 -7.86
N ASP A 218 -5.92 -13.73 -9.07
CA ASP A 218 -7.33 -13.97 -9.40
C ASP A 218 -7.62 -15.47 -9.57
N GLN A 219 -7.68 -16.15 -8.44
CA GLN A 219 -8.00 -17.57 -8.34
C GLN A 219 -8.80 -17.85 -7.05
N PRO A 220 -9.57 -18.95 -6.98
CA PRO A 220 -10.25 -19.37 -5.76
C PRO A 220 -9.31 -19.37 -4.54
N GLY A 221 -9.77 -18.81 -3.43
CA GLY A 221 -8.98 -18.66 -2.21
C GLY A 221 -7.93 -17.55 -2.22
N GLY A 222 -7.79 -16.76 -3.30
CA GLY A 222 -6.88 -15.60 -3.36
C GLY A 222 -7.09 -14.65 -2.17
N VAL A 223 -8.28 -14.07 -2.07
CA VAL A 223 -8.68 -13.16 -0.97
C VAL A 223 -8.64 -13.86 0.40
N ALA A 224 -8.98 -15.15 0.47
CA ALA A 224 -8.92 -15.91 1.73
C ALA A 224 -7.49 -16.01 2.30
N ARG A 225 -6.45 -16.11 1.45
CA ARG A 225 -5.05 -16.04 1.89
C ARG A 225 -4.71 -14.69 2.51
N LEU A 226 -5.17 -13.59 1.91
CA LEU A 226 -4.98 -12.23 2.46
C LEU A 226 -5.66 -12.09 3.83
N VAL A 227 -6.91 -12.52 3.96
CA VAL A 227 -7.64 -12.47 5.24
C VAL A 227 -6.96 -13.31 6.32
N ARG A 228 -6.49 -14.53 6.01
CA ARG A 228 -5.73 -15.38 6.95
C ARG A 228 -4.41 -14.74 7.37
N ALA A 229 -3.68 -14.15 6.42
CA ALA A 229 -2.40 -13.49 6.70
C ALA A 229 -2.58 -12.22 7.58
N LEU A 230 -3.66 -11.45 7.37
CA LEU A 230 -4.07 -10.38 8.28
C LEU A 230 -4.42 -10.90 9.68
N GLY A 231 -5.20 -11.98 9.77
CA GLY A 231 -5.53 -12.64 11.03
C GLY A 231 -4.29 -13.06 11.83
N SER A 232 -3.24 -13.55 11.16
CA SER A 232 -1.97 -13.91 11.81
C SER A 232 -1.27 -12.72 12.51
N LEU A 233 -1.46 -11.50 12.01
CA LEU A 233 -0.97 -10.26 12.63
C LEU A 233 -1.91 -9.72 13.72
N HIS A 234 -3.02 -10.42 14.00
CA HIS A 234 -4.12 -9.97 14.84
C HIS A 234 -4.73 -8.64 14.33
N ALA A 235 -4.67 -8.40 13.02
CA ALA A 235 -5.27 -7.24 12.38
C ALA A 235 -6.77 -7.46 12.17
N TYR A 236 -7.59 -6.53 12.66
CA TYR A 236 -9.04 -6.55 12.47
C TYR A 236 -9.40 -5.84 11.16
N THR A 237 -9.95 -6.56 10.19
CA THR A 237 -10.48 -5.99 8.94
C THR A 237 -11.73 -5.17 9.23
N VAL A 238 -11.66 -3.85 9.00
CA VAL A 238 -12.78 -2.92 9.14
C VAL A 238 -13.63 -2.91 7.87
N ALA A 239 -12.98 -2.76 6.72
CA ALA A 239 -13.62 -2.78 5.40
C ALA A 239 -12.68 -3.41 4.37
N MET A 240 -13.26 -4.07 3.37
CA MET A 240 -12.50 -4.66 2.26
C MET A 240 -13.27 -4.47 0.95
N GLN A 241 -12.58 -4.02 -0.09
CA GLN A 241 -13.16 -3.76 -1.41
C GLN A 241 -12.19 -4.17 -2.52
N VAL A 242 -12.74 -4.64 -3.66
CA VAL A 242 -11.98 -4.82 -4.89
C VAL A 242 -11.98 -3.47 -5.63
N VAL A 243 -10.81 -2.88 -5.84
CA VAL A 243 -10.67 -1.56 -6.51
C VAL A 243 -10.23 -1.65 -7.96
N ASP A 244 -9.62 -2.78 -8.34
CA ASP A 244 -9.33 -3.10 -9.73
C ASP A 244 -9.35 -4.62 -9.98
N ALA A 245 -9.60 -5.00 -11.22
CA ALA A 245 -9.58 -6.39 -11.68
C ALA A 245 -8.88 -6.44 -13.04
N SER A 246 -7.69 -7.01 -13.04
CA SER A 246 -6.81 -7.16 -14.20
C SER A 246 -6.60 -8.64 -14.53
N GLU A 247 -6.03 -8.94 -15.68
CA GLU A 247 -5.82 -10.32 -16.11
C GLU A 247 -4.89 -11.07 -15.13
N GLY A 248 -5.47 -12.03 -14.39
CA GLY A 248 -4.77 -12.84 -13.39
C GLY A 248 -4.60 -12.22 -12.01
N TYR A 249 -5.03 -10.97 -11.75
CA TYR A 249 -4.91 -10.32 -10.43
C TYR A 249 -6.09 -9.39 -10.11
N ARG A 250 -6.47 -9.36 -8.83
CA ARG A 250 -7.40 -8.37 -8.26
C ARG A 250 -6.68 -7.48 -7.27
N THR A 251 -6.81 -6.16 -7.44
CA THR A 251 -6.30 -5.19 -6.48
C THR A 251 -7.32 -5.05 -5.35
N ILE A 252 -6.93 -5.51 -4.15
CA ILE A 252 -7.75 -5.46 -2.95
C ILE A 252 -7.30 -4.30 -2.09
N ASP A 253 -8.25 -3.45 -1.71
CA ASP A 253 -8.10 -2.45 -0.66
C ASP A 253 -8.70 -2.97 0.63
N VAL A 254 -7.94 -2.81 1.71
CA VAL A 254 -8.33 -3.19 3.07
C VAL A 254 -8.10 -2.00 3.99
N ALA A 255 -9.17 -1.59 4.68
CA ALA A 255 -9.05 -0.79 5.89
C ALA A 255 -9.04 -1.73 7.11
N LEU A 256 -8.10 -1.54 8.02
CA LEU A 256 -7.88 -2.45 9.13
C LEU A 256 -7.39 -1.72 10.37
N ILE A 257 -7.63 -2.31 11.54
CA ILE A 257 -7.07 -1.87 12.82
C ILE A 257 -6.03 -2.91 13.24
N ALA A 258 -4.78 -2.49 13.42
CA ALA A 258 -3.69 -3.37 13.83
C ALA A 258 -3.14 -3.00 15.23
N PRO A 259 -2.66 -3.97 16.03
CA PRO A 259 -2.02 -3.68 17.33
C PRO A 259 -0.79 -2.77 17.18
N GLU A 260 -0.45 -1.98 18.21
CA GLU A 260 0.70 -1.05 18.17
C GLU A 260 2.05 -1.69 17.81
N GLY A 261 2.21 -3.00 18.02
CA GLY A 261 3.41 -3.75 17.62
C GLY A 261 3.52 -4.10 16.13
N VAL A 262 2.49 -3.85 15.32
CA VAL A 262 2.47 -4.14 13.89
C VAL A 262 2.85 -2.88 13.10
N THR A 263 4.08 -2.83 12.60
CA THR A 263 4.60 -1.70 11.83
C THR A 263 4.21 -1.79 10.34
N PRO A 264 4.31 -0.68 9.56
CA PRO A 264 4.07 -0.70 8.12
C PRO A 264 4.92 -1.72 7.36
N GLU A 265 6.17 -1.93 7.79
CA GLU A 265 7.12 -2.86 7.18
C GLU A 265 6.66 -4.31 7.38
N VAL A 266 6.18 -4.65 8.59
CA VAL A 266 5.63 -5.98 8.90
C VAL A 266 4.38 -6.24 8.04
N MET A 267 3.49 -5.25 7.94
CA MET A 267 2.26 -5.36 7.16
C MET A 267 2.53 -5.49 5.66
N ARG A 268 3.52 -4.75 5.13
CA ARG A 268 3.96 -4.84 3.73
C ARG A 268 4.62 -6.18 3.43
N ALA A 269 5.48 -6.69 4.33
CA ALA A 269 6.10 -8.01 4.19
C ALA A 269 5.06 -9.14 4.21
N MET A 270 4.06 -9.05 5.08
CA MET A 270 2.92 -9.98 5.09
C MET A 270 2.15 -9.92 3.76
N ALA A 271 1.82 -8.73 3.26
CA ALA A 271 1.10 -8.58 1.99
C ALA A 271 1.88 -9.15 0.79
N HIS A 272 3.21 -9.01 0.78
CA HIS A 272 4.07 -9.65 -0.23
C HIS A 272 4.12 -11.19 -0.15
N SER A 273 3.72 -11.81 0.97
CA SER A 273 3.61 -13.28 1.05
C SER A 273 2.40 -13.84 0.30
N VAL A 274 1.35 -13.02 0.11
CA VAL A 274 0.07 -13.38 -0.51
C VAL A 274 -0.16 -12.75 -1.89
N GLY A 275 0.53 -11.65 -2.22
CA GLY A 275 0.33 -10.88 -3.45
C GLY A 275 1.54 -10.05 -3.89
N LYS A 276 1.30 -9.13 -4.84
CA LYS A 276 2.28 -8.20 -5.41
C LYS A 276 1.82 -6.74 -5.21
N HIS A 277 2.70 -5.80 -5.53
CA HIS A 277 2.45 -4.34 -5.43
C HIS A 277 1.74 -3.96 -4.12
N ALA A 278 2.37 -4.28 -2.99
CA ALA A 278 1.81 -4.03 -1.67
C ALA A 278 2.14 -2.61 -1.18
N TYR A 279 1.08 -1.84 -0.92
CA TYR A 279 1.14 -0.48 -0.40
C TYR A 279 0.49 -0.41 0.98
N VAL A 280 1.17 0.20 1.94
CA VAL A 280 0.66 0.40 3.30
C VAL A 280 0.66 1.90 3.58
N GLY A 281 -0.48 2.42 4.04
CA GLY A 281 -0.70 3.83 4.38
C GLY A 281 -1.47 4.00 5.68
N PRO A 282 -1.53 5.21 6.24
CA PRO A 282 -2.37 5.48 7.42
C PRO A 282 -3.86 5.24 7.08
N GLY A 283 -4.62 4.72 8.04
CA GLY A 283 -6.08 4.59 7.94
C GLY A 283 -6.82 5.65 8.76
N SER A 284 -8.14 5.64 8.65
CA SER A 284 -9.04 6.48 9.44
C SER A 284 -10.09 5.64 10.18
N LEU A 285 -10.64 6.17 11.27
CA LEU A 285 -11.83 5.58 11.90
C LEU A 285 -13.08 5.72 11.01
N ASP A 286 -13.10 6.71 10.11
CA ASP A 286 -14.14 6.90 9.10
C ASP A 286 -14.14 5.79 8.02
N ASP A 287 -13.10 4.95 7.97
CA ASP A 287 -13.01 3.84 7.01
C ASP A 287 -14.04 2.73 7.26
N ALA A 288 -14.71 2.75 8.42
CA ALA A 288 -15.87 1.92 8.72
C ALA A 288 -17.15 2.34 7.98
N ILE A 289 -17.19 3.57 7.42
CA ILE A 289 -18.32 4.04 6.62
C ILE A 289 -18.24 3.43 5.23
N ASP A 290 -19.28 2.71 4.83
CA ASP A 290 -19.34 2.07 3.53
C ASP A 290 -19.30 3.08 2.37
N LEU A 291 -18.74 2.63 1.25
CA LEU A 291 -18.57 3.44 0.05
C LEU A 291 -19.90 3.99 -0.50
N PRO A 292 -21.01 3.22 -0.60
CA PRO A 292 -22.33 3.76 -0.95
C PRO A 292 -22.78 4.94 -0.07
N THR A 293 -22.68 4.83 1.26
CA THR A 293 -23.02 5.94 2.18
C THR A 293 -22.18 7.18 1.89
N ARG A 294 -20.84 7.04 1.73
CA ARG A 294 -19.95 8.15 1.38
C ARG A 294 -20.30 8.82 0.04
N VAL A 295 -20.77 8.05 -0.95
CA VAL A 295 -21.24 8.58 -2.24
C VAL A 295 -22.53 9.37 -2.07
N LEU A 296 -23.49 8.87 -1.26
CA LEU A 296 -24.76 9.55 -1.02
C LEU A 296 -24.60 10.84 -0.20
N ASP A 297 -23.73 10.84 0.81
CA ASP A 297 -23.38 12.05 1.57
C ASP A 297 -22.75 13.12 0.67
N GLY A 298 -21.78 12.72 -0.16
CA GLY A 298 -21.14 13.62 -1.13
C GLY A 298 -22.13 14.16 -2.17
N ALA A 299 -23.01 13.32 -2.70
CA ALA A 299 -24.07 13.74 -3.62
C ALA A 299 -25.07 14.71 -2.97
N THR A 300 -25.45 14.47 -1.71
CA THR A 300 -26.34 15.35 -0.95
C THR A 300 -25.70 16.72 -0.71
N GLN A 301 -24.41 16.73 -0.34
CA GLN A 301 -23.63 17.96 -0.16
C GLN A 301 -23.53 18.77 -1.46
N LEU A 302 -23.39 18.10 -2.62
CA LEU A 302 -23.37 18.75 -3.94
C LEU A 302 -24.67 19.45 -4.32
N VAL A 303 -25.83 18.90 -3.93
CA VAL A 303 -27.14 19.52 -4.26
C VAL A 303 -27.28 20.87 -3.55
N THR A 304 -26.75 21.00 -2.33
CA THR A 304 -26.81 22.26 -1.56
C THR A 304 -25.64 23.20 -1.81
N THR A 305 -24.48 22.68 -2.23
CA THR A 305 -23.22 23.45 -2.33
C THR A 305 -22.30 22.86 -3.42
N PRO A 306 -22.63 23.07 -4.72
CA PRO A 306 -21.93 22.46 -5.85
C PRO A 306 -20.43 22.77 -5.91
N GLU A 307 -19.99 23.89 -5.34
CA GLU A 307 -18.59 24.34 -5.27
C GLU A 307 -17.71 23.46 -4.37
N LEU A 308 -18.29 22.59 -3.54
CA LEU A 308 -17.54 21.62 -2.74
C LEU A 308 -17.18 20.33 -3.50
N ALA A 309 -17.52 20.24 -4.79
CA ALA A 309 -17.21 19.06 -5.61
C ALA A 309 -15.75 18.60 -5.60
N PRO A 310 -14.74 19.48 -5.63
CA PRO A 310 -13.34 19.07 -5.53
C PRO A 310 -13.04 18.35 -4.21
N PHE A 311 -13.52 18.87 -3.08
CA PHE A 311 -13.33 18.29 -1.75
C PHE A 311 -14.13 17.00 -1.57
N ALA A 312 -15.36 16.94 -2.09
CA ALA A 312 -16.17 15.72 -2.07
C ALA A 312 -15.53 14.61 -2.92
N ALA A 313 -14.94 14.94 -4.08
CA ALA A 313 -14.20 14.00 -4.91
C ALA A 313 -12.93 13.52 -4.21
N ALA A 314 -12.15 14.43 -3.63
CA ALA A 314 -10.97 14.12 -2.83
C ALA A 314 -11.29 13.17 -1.66
N LYS A 315 -12.36 13.45 -0.89
CA LYS A 315 -12.82 12.57 0.19
C LYS A 315 -13.29 11.21 -0.33
N LEU A 316 -13.90 11.14 -1.51
CA LEU A 316 -14.41 9.89 -2.10
C LEU A 316 -13.30 8.93 -2.55
N VAL A 317 -12.11 9.44 -2.89
CA VAL A 317 -10.94 8.63 -3.31
C VAL A 317 -9.77 8.68 -2.32
N GLU A 318 -9.97 9.26 -1.14
CA GLU A 318 -8.94 9.45 -0.11
C GLU A 318 -7.65 10.07 -0.66
N ALA A 319 -7.78 11.17 -1.39
CA ALA A 319 -6.65 11.97 -1.78
C ALA A 319 -6.05 12.70 -0.55
N ASP A 320 -4.73 12.70 -0.44
CA ASP A 320 -4.00 13.41 0.61
C ASP A 320 -4.05 14.94 0.41
N ASN A 321 -4.13 15.37 -0.86
CA ASN A 321 -4.23 16.77 -1.27
C ASN A 321 -5.21 16.96 -2.43
N VAL A 322 -5.82 18.15 -2.51
CA VAL A 322 -6.72 18.57 -3.58
C VAL A 322 -6.43 20.01 -3.99
N GLU A 323 -6.27 20.20 -5.30
CA GLU A 323 -6.08 21.49 -5.94
C GLU A 323 -7.15 21.71 -7.03
N VAL A 324 -7.55 22.96 -7.25
CA VAL A 324 -8.37 23.37 -8.40
C VAL A 324 -7.52 24.28 -9.26
N ALA A 325 -6.97 23.72 -10.33
CA ALA A 325 -6.12 24.42 -11.28
C ALA A 325 -6.93 24.94 -12.48
N ALA A 326 -6.40 25.94 -13.19
CA ALA A 326 -6.84 26.22 -14.55
C ALA A 326 -6.65 24.97 -15.41
N ALA A 327 -7.53 24.72 -16.38
CA ALA A 327 -7.45 23.54 -17.23
C ALA A 327 -6.09 23.44 -17.96
N THR A 328 -5.45 24.57 -18.24
CA THR A 328 -4.12 24.70 -18.88
C THR A 328 -2.92 24.55 -17.94
N GLU A 329 -3.10 24.59 -16.62
CA GLU A 329 -2.02 24.66 -15.61
C GLU A 329 -1.97 23.43 -14.68
N GLY A 330 -0.87 23.29 -13.93
CA GLY A 330 -0.66 22.19 -12.97
C GLY A 330 -0.19 20.88 -13.61
N GLU A 331 -0.08 19.82 -12.82
CA GLU A 331 0.46 18.53 -13.28
C GLU A 331 -0.54 17.70 -14.11
N ASP A 332 0.00 16.88 -15.02
CA ASP A 332 -0.73 15.90 -15.86
C ASP A 332 -0.90 14.56 -15.11
N ASP A 333 -1.83 13.69 -15.54
CA ASP A 333 -2.11 12.40 -14.89
C ASP A 333 -0.85 11.53 -14.69
N SER A 334 -0.72 10.96 -13.50
CA SER A 334 0.32 10.00 -13.13
C SER A 334 -0.29 8.85 -12.31
N PRO A 335 0.50 7.86 -11.83
CA PRO A 335 -0.01 6.86 -10.90
C PRO A 335 -0.58 7.49 -9.61
N ASP A 336 0.09 8.52 -9.10
CA ASP A 336 -0.15 9.12 -7.78
C ASP A 336 -0.88 10.48 -7.87
N ILE A 337 -1.13 10.97 -9.09
CA ILE A 337 -1.82 12.22 -9.41
C ILE A 337 -2.99 11.93 -10.36
N MET A 338 -4.19 12.35 -9.96
CA MET A 338 -5.43 12.23 -10.72
C MET A 338 -5.97 13.61 -11.06
N ARG A 339 -5.85 14.02 -12.32
CA ARG A 339 -6.36 15.25 -12.92
C ARG A 339 -7.71 14.97 -13.59
N LEU A 340 -8.76 15.61 -13.09
CA LEU A 340 -10.13 15.43 -13.57
C LEU A 340 -10.72 16.75 -14.04
N GLN A 341 -11.34 16.76 -15.22
CA GLN A 341 -12.08 17.92 -15.68
C GLN A 341 -13.37 18.12 -14.87
N TRP A 342 -13.50 19.28 -14.21
CA TRP A 342 -14.71 19.64 -13.46
C TRP A 342 -15.60 20.59 -14.27
N THR A 343 -15.03 21.69 -14.74
CA THR A 343 -15.64 22.62 -15.70
C THR A 343 -14.80 22.65 -16.99
N PRO A 344 -15.27 23.26 -18.09
CA PRO A 344 -14.48 23.37 -19.31
C PRO A 344 -13.15 24.14 -19.13
N ASP A 345 -13.07 25.01 -18.11
CA ASP A 345 -11.95 25.89 -17.77
C ASP A 345 -11.16 25.48 -16.52
N ARG A 346 -11.65 24.54 -15.69
CA ARG A 346 -11.00 24.14 -14.42
C ARG A 346 -10.92 22.63 -14.23
N HIS A 347 -9.74 22.18 -13.81
CA HIS A 347 -9.48 20.80 -13.47
C HIS A 347 -9.29 20.66 -11.95
N VAL A 348 -9.74 19.54 -11.40
CA VAL A 348 -9.47 19.10 -10.03
C VAL A 348 -8.28 18.17 -10.09
N VAL A 349 -7.20 18.51 -9.38
CA VAL A 349 -5.99 17.71 -9.28
C VAL A 349 -5.96 17.10 -7.89
N LEU A 350 -6.01 15.78 -7.82
CA LEU A 350 -5.97 14.98 -6.59
C LEU A 350 -4.63 14.27 -6.50
N GLN A 351 -4.01 14.27 -5.32
CA GLN A 351 -2.69 13.64 -5.11
C GLN A 351 -2.76 12.67 -3.95
N ARG A 352 -2.05 11.54 -4.04
CA ARG A 352 -1.99 10.52 -2.97
C ARG A 352 -0.65 9.81 -2.94
N GLY A 353 0.06 9.88 -1.82
CA GLY A 353 1.42 9.35 -1.67
C GLY A 353 1.53 7.93 -1.13
N TRP A 354 0.46 7.36 -0.56
CA TRP A 354 0.53 6.01 0.03
C TRP A 354 0.29 4.88 -0.99
N ALA A 355 -0.55 5.10 -2.01
CA ALA A 355 -0.81 4.14 -3.09
C ALA A 355 -1.33 4.82 -4.38
N PRO A 356 -0.97 4.31 -5.57
CA PRO A 356 -1.48 4.79 -6.86
C PRO A 356 -3.00 4.74 -6.95
N PHE A 357 -3.60 5.64 -7.75
CA PHE A 357 -5.03 5.64 -8.04
C PHE A 357 -5.44 4.51 -9.00
N ALA A 358 -6.43 3.72 -8.60
CA ALA A 358 -7.04 2.64 -9.37
C ALA A 358 -8.08 3.19 -10.37
N ARG A 359 -8.45 2.38 -11.36
CA ARG A 359 -9.43 2.78 -12.38
C ARG A 359 -10.79 3.14 -11.78
N ALA A 360 -11.30 2.31 -10.86
CA ALA A 360 -12.61 2.55 -10.23
C ALA A 360 -12.66 3.86 -9.43
N GLU A 361 -11.53 4.28 -8.83
CA GLU A 361 -11.42 5.55 -8.11
C GLU A 361 -11.56 6.74 -9.06
N ARG A 362 -10.87 6.73 -10.22
CA ARG A 362 -11.01 7.75 -11.27
C ARG A 362 -12.46 7.88 -11.75
N THR A 363 -13.11 6.75 -12.03
CA THR A 363 -14.51 6.73 -12.47
C THR A 363 -15.46 7.32 -11.42
N ARG A 364 -15.29 6.96 -10.13
CA ARG A 364 -16.12 7.49 -9.03
C ARG A 364 -15.97 9.00 -8.87
N ALA A 365 -14.74 9.51 -8.83
CA ALA A 365 -14.50 10.95 -8.71
C ALA A 365 -15.00 11.72 -9.94
N SER A 366 -14.76 11.22 -11.15
CA SER A 366 -15.30 11.79 -12.40
C SER A 366 -16.84 11.86 -12.40
N ALA A 367 -17.50 10.78 -11.98
CA ALA A 367 -18.96 10.72 -11.91
C ALA A 367 -19.53 11.75 -10.92
N LEU A 368 -18.86 11.97 -9.78
CA LEU A 368 -19.23 12.98 -8.79
C LEU A 368 -19.06 14.41 -9.33
N LEU A 369 -17.97 14.70 -10.05
CA LEU A 369 -17.77 16.00 -10.72
C LEU A 369 -18.80 16.22 -11.85
N ARG A 370 -19.17 15.17 -12.59
CA ARG A 370 -20.28 15.23 -13.58
C ARG A 370 -21.61 15.55 -12.91
N LEU A 371 -21.91 14.97 -11.74
CA LEU A 371 -23.11 15.30 -10.98
C LEU A 371 -23.14 16.79 -10.56
N SER A 372 -22.02 17.32 -10.04
CA SER A 372 -21.87 18.76 -9.74
C SER A 372 -22.14 19.64 -10.97
N SER A 373 -21.54 19.30 -12.12
CA SER A 373 -21.74 20.02 -13.39
C SER A 373 -23.20 19.96 -13.89
N ALA A 374 -23.88 18.81 -13.73
CA ALA A 374 -25.29 18.65 -14.09
C ALA A 374 -26.22 19.47 -13.17
N ILE A 375 -25.96 19.49 -11.86
CA ILE A 375 -26.70 20.30 -10.88
C ILE A 375 -26.56 21.79 -11.23
N ALA A 376 -25.32 22.26 -11.47
CA ALA A 376 -25.06 23.64 -11.87
C ALA A 376 -25.77 24.00 -13.19
N SER A 377 -25.76 23.09 -14.17
CA SER A 377 -26.46 23.28 -15.46
C SER A 377 -27.98 23.38 -15.30
N SER A 378 -28.57 22.56 -14.42
CA SER A 378 -30.00 22.57 -14.13
C SER A 378 -30.46 23.82 -13.38
N ALA A 379 -29.54 24.54 -12.72
CA ALA A 379 -29.82 25.79 -12.00
C ALA A 379 -29.84 27.03 -12.92
N GLY A 380 -29.80 26.86 -14.25
CA GLY A 380 -29.86 27.93 -15.24
C GLY A 380 -28.50 28.37 -15.80
N ASN A 381 -27.39 27.84 -15.29
CA ASN A 381 -26.06 28.04 -15.90
C ASN A 381 -25.89 27.06 -17.08
N HIS A 382 -26.61 27.31 -18.17
CA HIS A 382 -26.59 26.49 -19.39
C HIS A 382 -25.27 26.62 -20.20
N GLU A 383 -24.16 26.22 -19.61
CA GLU A 383 -22.88 25.97 -20.30
C GLU A 383 -22.64 24.46 -20.52
N ALA A 384 -23.72 23.70 -20.71
CA ALA A 384 -23.74 22.24 -20.70
C ALA A 384 -23.15 21.60 -21.98
N ALA A 385 -21.84 21.77 -22.18
CA ALA A 385 -20.82 20.75 -22.51
C ALA A 385 -21.04 19.69 -23.62
N ALA A 386 -22.11 19.73 -24.41
CA ALA A 386 -22.36 18.81 -25.51
C ALA A 386 -23.06 19.51 -26.70
N TRP A 387 -22.51 19.31 -27.90
CA TRP A 387 -23.03 19.85 -29.17
C TRP A 387 -23.58 18.69 -30.01
N VAL A 388 -24.83 18.81 -30.48
CA VAL A 388 -25.41 17.90 -31.47
C VAL A 388 -25.15 18.49 -32.85
N GLU A 389 -24.43 17.75 -33.69
CA GLU A 389 -23.96 18.24 -34.98
C GLU A 389 -24.45 17.36 -36.14
N PRO A 390 -25.10 17.92 -37.18
CA PRO A 390 -25.48 17.17 -38.36
C PRO A 390 -24.25 16.83 -39.21
N ILE A 391 -24.20 15.60 -39.70
CA ILE A 391 -23.16 15.09 -40.60
C ILE A 391 -23.79 14.46 -41.85
N LYS A 392 -22.97 14.13 -42.85
CA LYS A 392 -23.45 13.39 -44.03
C LYS A 392 -23.89 11.99 -43.60
N GLY A 393 -25.20 11.73 -43.69
CA GLY A 393 -25.81 10.47 -43.31
C GLY A 393 -25.88 10.24 -41.80
N GLY A 394 -26.28 11.25 -41.02
CA GLY A 394 -26.61 11.09 -39.60
C GLY A 394 -26.35 12.34 -38.76
N THR A 395 -26.35 12.15 -37.46
CA THR A 395 -25.97 13.13 -36.42
C THR A 395 -24.86 12.58 -35.54
N VAL A 396 -24.11 13.47 -34.89
CA VAL A 396 -23.11 13.10 -33.87
C VAL A 396 -23.20 14.04 -32.67
N TRP A 397 -22.74 13.54 -31.51
CA TRP A 397 -22.64 14.31 -30.28
C TRP A 397 -21.17 14.56 -29.97
N ILE A 398 -20.76 15.82 -29.96
CA ILE A 398 -19.42 16.22 -29.50
C ILE A 398 -19.55 16.63 -28.04
N ARG A 399 -18.69 16.11 -27.16
CA ARG A 399 -18.66 16.51 -25.74
C ARG A 399 -17.26 16.46 -25.16
N LEU A 400 -17.10 17.05 -23.97
CA LEU A 400 -15.93 16.81 -23.13
C LEU A 400 -15.75 15.30 -22.85
N ALA A 401 -14.53 14.81 -22.98
CA ALA A 401 -14.17 13.44 -22.61
C ALA A 401 -14.07 13.29 -21.09
N ARG A 402 -14.14 12.03 -20.63
CA ARG A 402 -14.10 11.64 -19.23
C ARG A 402 -13.19 10.41 -19.05
N PRO A 403 -12.60 10.16 -17.88
CA PRO A 403 -11.81 8.95 -17.62
C PRO A 403 -12.54 7.62 -17.89
N GLU A 404 -13.87 7.61 -17.78
CA GLU A 404 -14.70 6.44 -18.14
C GLU A 404 -14.73 6.16 -19.66
N ASP A 405 -14.45 7.16 -20.50
CA ASP A 405 -14.33 7.02 -21.95
C ASP A 405 -13.06 6.29 -22.38
N ALA A 406 -12.10 6.04 -21.48
CA ALA A 406 -10.80 5.42 -21.78
C ALA A 406 -10.96 4.15 -22.64
N ASP A 407 -11.81 3.20 -22.24
CA ASP A 407 -12.03 1.96 -23.00
C ASP A 407 -12.78 2.18 -24.32
N ALA A 408 -13.67 3.17 -24.39
CA ALA A 408 -14.39 3.49 -25.62
C ALA A 408 -13.48 4.19 -26.64
N VAL A 409 -12.56 5.04 -26.16
CA VAL A 409 -11.45 5.62 -26.93
C VAL A 409 -10.48 4.53 -27.37
N ALA A 410 -10.16 3.56 -26.50
CA ALA A 410 -9.34 2.40 -26.84
C ALA A 410 -9.96 1.59 -27.99
N ALA A 411 -11.23 1.20 -27.83
CA ALA A 411 -11.96 0.47 -28.86
C ALA A 411 -12.07 1.25 -30.19
N MET A 412 -12.17 2.58 -30.15
CA MET A 412 -12.13 3.42 -31.35
C MET A 412 -10.76 3.38 -32.04
N HIS A 413 -9.66 3.35 -31.28
CA HIS A 413 -8.32 3.17 -31.84
C HIS A 413 -8.10 1.76 -32.40
N ASP A 414 -8.63 0.73 -31.75
CA ASP A 414 -8.55 -0.66 -32.23
C ASP A 414 -9.35 -0.86 -33.54
N ARG A 415 -10.48 -0.15 -33.72
CA ARG A 415 -11.23 -0.11 -35.00
C ARG A 415 -10.58 0.80 -36.07
N SER A 416 -9.77 1.77 -35.67
CA SER A 416 -9.11 2.70 -36.59
C SER A 416 -7.93 2.04 -37.31
N SER A 417 -7.77 2.35 -38.60
CA SER A 417 -6.69 1.82 -39.42
C SER A 417 -5.30 2.21 -38.88
N GLU A 418 -4.30 1.38 -39.14
CA GLU A 418 -2.91 1.70 -38.78
C GLU A 418 -2.44 3.00 -39.41
N ARG A 419 -2.93 3.33 -40.62
CA ARG A 419 -2.68 4.62 -41.27
C ARG A 419 -3.25 5.79 -40.47
N SER A 420 -4.52 5.72 -40.08
CA SER A 420 -5.17 6.77 -39.28
C SER A 420 -4.51 6.95 -37.91
N ARG A 421 -4.05 5.86 -37.28
CA ARG A 421 -3.26 5.90 -36.04
C ARG A 421 -1.86 6.49 -36.24
N TYR A 422 -1.12 6.07 -37.27
CA TYR A 422 0.21 6.60 -37.59
C TYR A 422 0.17 8.09 -37.91
N GLN A 423 -0.83 8.54 -38.68
CA GLN A 423 -1.07 9.94 -38.99
C GLN A 423 -1.42 10.80 -37.75
N ARG A 424 -1.95 10.19 -36.68
CA ARG A 424 -2.31 10.88 -35.41
C ARG A 424 -1.14 11.00 -34.43
N TYR A 425 -0.24 10.02 -34.42
CA TYR A 425 0.78 9.84 -33.36
C TYR A 425 2.23 9.80 -33.87
N PHE A 426 2.46 9.94 -35.18
CA PHE A 426 3.77 9.81 -35.85
C PHE A 426 4.55 8.53 -35.51
N SER A 427 3.84 7.52 -35.00
CA SER A 427 4.41 6.30 -34.43
C SER A 427 3.34 5.21 -34.33
N ILE A 428 3.77 3.95 -34.24
CA ILE A 428 2.90 2.79 -33.97
C ILE A 428 2.81 2.55 -32.44
N ALA A 429 2.80 3.63 -31.65
CA ALA A 429 3.02 3.57 -30.21
C ALA A 429 1.87 2.88 -29.46
N ASP A 430 2.22 2.15 -28.39
CA ASP A 430 1.25 1.67 -27.42
C ASP A 430 0.71 2.86 -26.61
N TRP A 431 -0.62 3.01 -26.66
CA TRP A 431 -1.39 4.10 -26.09
C TRP A 431 -2.13 3.69 -24.80
N ARG A 432 -1.91 2.47 -24.30
CA ARG A 432 -2.55 1.91 -23.10
C ARG A 432 -2.03 2.52 -21.78
N GLY A 433 -2.68 2.16 -20.68
CA GLY A 433 -2.31 2.59 -19.32
C GLY A 433 -2.47 4.10 -19.10
N THR A 434 -1.52 4.75 -18.40
CA THR A 434 -1.56 6.19 -18.07
C THR A 434 -1.66 7.09 -19.30
N ARG A 435 -1.15 6.65 -20.46
CA ARG A 435 -1.29 7.39 -21.73
C ARG A 435 -2.74 7.52 -22.18
N LEU A 436 -3.54 6.47 -21.99
CA LEU A 436 -4.96 6.45 -22.36
C LEU A 436 -5.77 7.43 -21.51
N TYR A 437 -5.50 7.51 -20.20
CA TYR A 437 -6.16 8.47 -19.31
C TYR A 437 -5.81 9.92 -19.67
N ARG A 438 -4.53 10.21 -19.98
CA ARG A 438 -4.12 11.53 -20.50
C ARG A 438 -4.88 11.88 -21.78
N LEU A 439 -4.90 10.97 -22.76
CA LEU A 439 -5.65 11.13 -24.02
C LEU A 439 -7.15 11.35 -23.79
N ALA A 440 -7.75 10.68 -22.80
CA ALA A 440 -9.17 10.78 -22.44
C ALA A 440 -9.52 11.94 -21.48
N GLY A 441 -8.59 12.87 -21.20
CA GLY A 441 -8.84 14.11 -20.46
C GLY A 441 -7.93 14.37 -19.26
N GLY A 442 -7.08 13.42 -18.87
CA GLY A 442 -6.12 13.53 -17.77
C GLY A 442 -4.88 14.37 -18.08
N HIS A 443 -5.00 15.42 -18.89
CA HIS A 443 -3.89 16.30 -19.30
C HIS A 443 -4.28 17.77 -19.17
N ARG A 444 -3.30 18.68 -19.23
CA ARG A 444 -3.54 20.12 -19.36
C ARG A 444 -4.20 20.43 -20.71
N GLY A 445 -5.22 21.26 -20.68
CA GLY A 445 -6.07 21.57 -21.82
C GLY A 445 -7.39 20.80 -21.75
N VAL A 446 -7.85 20.25 -22.88
CA VAL A 446 -9.16 19.61 -23.01
C VAL A 446 -9.16 18.53 -24.08
N THR A 447 -9.77 17.39 -23.75
CA THR A 447 -10.17 16.37 -24.73
C THR A 447 -11.65 16.50 -25.08
N LEU A 448 -11.94 16.45 -26.38
CA LEU A 448 -13.27 16.25 -26.93
C LEU A 448 -13.42 14.84 -27.51
N VAL A 449 -14.57 14.21 -27.30
CA VAL A 449 -14.97 12.95 -27.95
C VAL A 449 -16.20 13.16 -28.82
N VAL A 450 -16.25 12.46 -29.94
CA VAL A 450 -17.41 12.40 -30.83
C VAL A 450 -18.10 11.06 -30.64
N MET A 451 -19.40 11.06 -30.34
CA MET A 451 -20.23 9.87 -30.24
C MET A 451 -21.17 9.74 -31.45
N SER A 452 -21.36 8.51 -31.93
CA SER A 452 -22.37 8.15 -32.93
C SER A 452 -23.78 8.06 -32.32
N GLU A 453 -24.79 7.95 -33.19
CA GLU A 453 -26.19 7.62 -32.82
C GLU A 453 -26.31 6.28 -32.08
N THR A 454 -25.36 5.37 -32.26
CA THR A 454 -25.27 4.08 -31.55
C THR A 454 -24.58 4.17 -30.19
N GLY A 455 -24.10 5.36 -29.78
CA GLY A 455 -23.41 5.58 -28.51
C GLY A 455 -21.91 5.25 -28.50
N SER A 456 -21.35 4.76 -29.61
CA SER A 456 -19.91 4.50 -29.75
C SER A 456 -19.11 5.79 -29.89
N ILE A 457 -17.93 5.87 -29.28
CA ILE A 457 -16.95 6.92 -29.61
C ILE A 457 -16.34 6.61 -30.98
N VAL A 458 -16.38 7.60 -31.87
CA VAL A 458 -15.95 7.51 -33.28
C VAL A 458 -14.94 8.61 -33.68
N GLY A 459 -14.56 9.46 -32.72
CA GLY A 459 -13.55 10.49 -32.92
C GLY A 459 -13.05 11.08 -31.59
N LEU A 460 -11.82 11.55 -31.60
CA LEU A 460 -11.11 12.12 -30.45
C LEU A 460 -10.33 13.36 -30.90
N GLY A 461 -10.45 14.46 -30.17
CA GLY A 461 -9.69 15.69 -30.39
C GLY A 461 -9.05 16.16 -29.09
N ASN A 462 -7.78 16.53 -29.12
CA ASN A 462 -7.04 17.06 -27.97
C ASN A 462 -6.57 18.49 -28.26
N VAL A 463 -6.77 19.38 -27.30
CA VAL A 463 -6.30 20.78 -27.30
C VAL A 463 -5.48 20.94 -26.04
N PHE A 464 -4.16 21.14 -26.15
CA PHE A 464 -3.28 21.17 -24.99
C PHE A 464 -2.21 22.27 -25.09
N PRO A 465 -1.71 22.82 -23.96
CA PRO A 465 -0.65 23.82 -24.00
C PRO A 465 0.58 23.26 -24.73
N ASP A 466 1.04 23.99 -25.73
CA ASP A 466 2.27 23.67 -26.43
C ASP A 466 3.48 24.16 -25.62
N ALA A 467 4.44 23.27 -25.38
CA ALA A 467 5.61 23.56 -24.56
C ALA A 467 6.79 24.19 -25.33
N GLU A 468 6.75 24.17 -26.67
CA GLU A 468 7.80 24.66 -27.56
C GLU A 468 7.54 26.11 -28.00
N PHE A 469 6.28 26.42 -28.33
CA PHE A 469 5.82 27.76 -28.74
C PHE A 469 5.30 28.61 -27.56
N GLY A 470 5.08 27.99 -26.40
CA GLY A 470 4.90 28.66 -25.10
C GLY A 470 3.47 28.62 -24.54
N GLU A 471 3.32 29.12 -23.31
CA GLU A 471 2.10 28.97 -22.47
C GLU A 471 0.79 29.52 -23.10
N HIS A 472 0.89 30.31 -24.16
CA HIS A 472 -0.24 30.96 -24.84
C HIS A 472 -0.64 30.29 -26.17
N SER A 473 0.10 29.26 -26.61
CA SER A 473 -0.23 28.43 -27.78
C SER A 473 -0.82 27.08 -27.38
N ALA A 474 -1.82 26.61 -28.14
CA ALA A 474 -2.38 25.27 -28.00
C ALA A 474 -2.04 24.37 -29.18
N GLU A 475 -1.43 23.21 -28.93
CA GLU A 475 -1.38 22.15 -29.93
C GLU A 475 -2.78 21.54 -30.08
N ILE A 476 -3.25 21.44 -31.33
CA ILE A 476 -4.53 20.83 -31.67
C ILE A 476 -4.34 19.63 -32.59
N ALA A 477 -4.81 18.47 -32.13
CA ALA A 477 -4.62 17.22 -32.84
C ALA A 477 -5.80 16.26 -32.66
N LEU A 478 -6.25 15.60 -33.74
CA LEU A 478 -7.49 14.83 -33.77
C LEU A 478 -7.40 13.57 -34.63
N ILE A 479 -8.22 12.56 -34.29
CA ILE A 479 -8.44 11.34 -35.06
C ILE A 479 -9.95 11.09 -35.20
N VAL A 480 -10.35 10.54 -36.34
CA VAL A 480 -11.72 10.10 -36.63
C VAL A 480 -11.64 8.71 -37.23
N GLU A 481 -12.46 7.80 -36.71
CA GLU A 481 -12.58 6.42 -37.17
C GLU A 481 -12.90 6.37 -38.67
N ASP A 482 -12.27 5.47 -39.41
CA ASP A 482 -12.23 5.49 -40.88
C ASP A 482 -13.64 5.48 -41.53
N GLU A 483 -14.62 4.79 -40.94
CA GLU A 483 -16.04 4.77 -41.41
C GLU A 483 -16.77 6.12 -41.24
N TYR A 484 -16.27 6.99 -40.35
CA TYR A 484 -16.83 8.32 -40.06
C TYR A 484 -16.09 9.46 -40.76
N GLN A 485 -15.00 9.15 -41.47
CA GLN A 485 -14.29 10.10 -42.32
C GLN A 485 -15.14 10.49 -43.55
N GLN A 486 -14.81 11.62 -44.19
CA GLN A 486 -15.54 12.21 -45.33
C GLN A 486 -17.05 12.50 -45.11
N ARG A 487 -17.54 12.33 -43.87
CA ARG A 487 -18.93 12.68 -43.47
C ARG A 487 -19.06 14.05 -42.81
N GLY A 488 -17.94 14.75 -42.57
CA GLY A 488 -17.90 16.08 -41.94
C GLY A 488 -17.53 16.07 -40.45
N VAL A 489 -17.40 14.90 -39.82
CA VAL A 489 -17.05 14.74 -38.40
C VAL A 489 -15.78 15.50 -38.01
N GLY A 490 -14.69 15.33 -38.76
CA GLY A 490 -13.42 16.02 -38.49
C GLY A 490 -13.54 17.55 -38.51
N ARG A 491 -14.42 18.11 -39.36
CA ARG A 491 -14.64 19.57 -39.45
C ARG A 491 -15.37 20.09 -38.23
N LYS A 492 -16.42 19.37 -37.80
CA LYS A 492 -17.19 19.71 -36.59
C LYS A 492 -16.34 19.58 -35.33
N LEU A 493 -15.53 18.52 -35.24
CA LEU A 493 -14.56 18.34 -34.16
C LEU A 493 -13.52 19.46 -34.13
N LEU A 494 -12.90 19.79 -35.26
CA LEU A 494 -11.93 20.90 -35.34
C LEU A 494 -12.56 22.25 -34.94
N GLN A 495 -13.79 22.54 -35.38
CA GLN A 495 -14.51 23.75 -34.97
C GLN A 495 -14.75 23.82 -33.46
N ALA A 496 -15.17 22.71 -32.84
CA ALA A 496 -15.34 22.62 -31.39
C ALA A 496 -14.01 22.76 -30.63
N MET A 497 -12.93 22.19 -31.16
CA MET A 497 -11.57 22.33 -30.60
C MET A 497 -11.07 23.78 -30.63
N LEU A 498 -11.24 24.48 -31.76
CA LEU A 498 -10.88 25.90 -31.88
C LEU A 498 -11.69 26.78 -30.93
N HIS A 499 -13.00 26.53 -30.80
CA HIS A 499 -13.84 27.22 -29.82
C HIS A 499 -13.36 27.00 -28.38
N MET A 500 -13.00 25.76 -28.04
CA MET A 500 -12.44 25.43 -26.73
C MET A 500 -11.06 26.07 -26.49
N ALA A 501 -10.18 26.10 -27.48
CA ALA A 501 -8.88 26.76 -27.38
C ALA A 501 -9.04 28.26 -27.08
N THR A 502 -9.93 28.95 -27.80
CA THR A 502 -10.26 30.36 -27.53
C THR A 502 -10.87 30.55 -26.14
N ARG A 503 -11.75 29.63 -25.70
CA ARG A 503 -12.36 29.68 -24.36
C ARG A 503 -11.34 29.50 -23.23
N LEU A 504 -10.29 28.70 -23.46
CA LEU A 504 -9.18 28.50 -22.53
C LEU A 504 -8.18 29.66 -22.48
N GLY A 505 -8.37 30.69 -23.32
CA GLY A 505 -7.53 31.90 -23.32
C GLY A 505 -6.27 31.79 -24.17
N PHE A 506 -6.09 30.72 -24.93
CA PHE A 506 -4.97 30.61 -25.88
C PHE A 506 -5.10 31.69 -26.98
N THR A 507 -3.95 32.23 -27.39
CA THR A 507 -3.87 33.26 -28.44
C THR A 507 -3.46 32.71 -29.80
N GLU A 508 -2.81 31.55 -29.85
CA GLU A 508 -2.44 30.86 -31.08
C GLU A 508 -2.79 29.35 -30.98
N VAL A 509 -3.00 28.73 -32.13
CA VAL A 509 -3.06 27.26 -32.27
C VAL A 509 -1.95 26.77 -33.18
N VAL A 510 -1.37 25.64 -32.81
CA VAL A 510 -0.35 24.93 -33.59
C VAL A 510 -0.83 23.51 -33.90
N ALA A 511 -0.39 22.96 -35.03
CA ALA A 511 -0.70 21.60 -35.43
C ALA A 511 0.46 21.01 -36.24
N SER A 512 0.95 19.85 -35.81
CA SER A 512 1.91 19.05 -36.56
C SER A 512 1.15 18.02 -37.40
N VAL A 513 1.40 17.99 -38.71
CA VAL A 513 0.67 17.13 -39.67
C VAL A 513 1.66 16.47 -40.63
N LEU A 514 1.57 15.15 -40.87
CA LEU A 514 2.37 14.53 -41.94
C LEU A 514 2.08 15.22 -43.29
N ALA A 515 3.12 15.55 -44.05
CA ALA A 515 3.00 16.27 -45.32
C ALA A 515 2.21 15.49 -46.39
N ASP A 516 2.07 14.17 -46.24
CA ASP A 516 1.25 13.31 -47.10
C ASP A 516 -0.24 13.24 -46.68
N ASN A 517 -0.58 13.77 -45.49
CA ASN A 517 -1.94 13.78 -44.94
C ASN A 517 -2.78 14.92 -45.54
N ASN A 518 -3.01 14.81 -46.84
CA ASN A 518 -3.83 15.72 -47.64
C ASN A 518 -5.24 15.95 -47.05
N GLY A 519 -5.79 14.97 -46.33
CA GLY A 519 -7.07 15.09 -45.63
C GLY A 519 -7.04 16.15 -44.52
N MET A 520 -6.06 16.07 -43.61
CA MET A 520 -5.88 17.07 -42.55
C MET A 520 -5.43 18.43 -43.10
N LEU A 521 -4.52 18.45 -44.08
CA LEU A 521 -4.09 19.70 -44.72
C LEU A 521 -5.24 20.42 -45.44
N HIS A 522 -6.20 19.69 -46.02
CA HIS A 522 -7.43 20.26 -46.55
C HIS A 522 -8.37 20.71 -45.43
N LEU A 523 -8.49 19.94 -44.34
CA LEU A 523 -9.35 20.26 -43.20
C LEU A 523 -9.03 21.62 -42.59
N PHE A 524 -7.75 21.92 -42.32
CA PHE A 524 -7.32 23.22 -41.80
C PHE A 524 -7.66 24.38 -42.74
N LYS A 525 -7.57 24.18 -44.07
CA LYS A 525 -7.99 25.16 -45.09
C LYS A 525 -9.51 25.41 -45.12
N THR A 526 -10.33 24.62 -44.42
CA THR A 526 -11.79 24.88 -44.26
C THR A 526 -12.15 25.72 -43.05
N THR A 527 -11.16 26.18 -42.28
CA THR A 527 -11.31 27.10 -41.15
C THR A 527 -11.07 28.54 -41.62
N ASP A 528 -11.67 29.52 -40.94
CA ASP A 528 -11.50 30.95 -41.24
C ASP A 528 -10.18 31.54 -40.68
N LEU A 529 -9.23 30.68 -40.30
CA LEU A 529 -7.94 31.07 -39.71
C LEU A 529 -6.83 31.19 -40.76
N GLN A 530 -5.93 32.15 -40.56
CA GLN A 530 -4.75 32.32 -41.40
C GLN A 530 -3.63 31.40 -40.92
N TRP A 531 -3.51 30.23 -41.56
CA TRP A 531 -2.47 29.25 -41.26
C TRP A 531 -1.15 29.61 -41.95
N ASP A 532 -0.15 29.98 -41.15
CA ASP A 532 1.26 29.86 -41.52
C ASP A 532 1.64 28.38 -41.55
N THR A 533 2.53 27.96 -42.46
CA THR A 533 2.87 26.54 -42.66
C THR A 533 4.29 26.38 -43.17
N THR A 534 5.11 25.72 -42.37
CA THR A 534 6.49 25.33 -42.73
C THR A 534 6.59 23.81 -42.80
N VAL A 535 7.32 23.27 -43.79
CA VAL A 535 7.51 21.82 -43.95
C VAL A 535 8.96 21.45 -43.67
N HIS A 536 9.19 20.55 -42.72
CA HIS A 536 10.50 20.04 -42.33
C HIS A 536 10.41 18.53 -42.05
N ASP A 537 11.38 17.74 -42.51
CA ASP A 537 11.45 16.27 -42.37
C ASP A 537 10.14 15.51 -42.70
N GLY A 538 9.37 16.00 -43.67
CA GLY A 538 8.10 15.39 -44.07
C GLY A 538 6.92 15.68 -43.13
N VAL A 539 7.09 16.59 -42.16
CA VAL A 539 6.03 17.13 -41.31
C VAL A 539 5.76 18.59 -41.68
N ALA A 540 4.49 18.93 -41.88
CA ALA A 540 3.99 20.29 -41.98
C ALA A 540 3.63 20.79 -40.58
N TYR A 541 4.40 21.78 -40.11
CA TYR A 541 4.13 22.52 -38.88
C TYR A 541 3.27 23.71 -39.25
N MET A 542 2.03 23.72 -38.75
CA MET A 542 1.01 24.73 -39.06
C MET A 542 0.73 25.57 -37.83
N ARG A 543 0.62 26.89 -37.97
CA ARG A 543 0.26 27.80 -36.87
C ARG A 543 -0.74 28.84 -37.33
N ALA A 544 -1.71 29.19 -36.49
CA ALA A 544 -2.63 30.30 -36.74
C ALA A 544 -2.99 31.07 -35.45
N PRO A 545 -3.16 32.40 -35.52
CA PRO A 545 -3.67 33.18 -34.40
C PRO A 545 -5.16 32.91 -34.17
N LEU A 546 -5.57 32.82 -32.91
CA LEU A 546 -6.98 32.71 -32.52
C LEU A 546 -7.65 34.09 -32.42
N PRO A 547 -8.94 34.22 -32.75
CA PRO A 547 -9.68 35.46 -32.57
C PRO A 547 -9.83 35.75 -31.07
N THR A 548 -9.29 36.88 -30.61
CA THR A 548 -9.41 37.31 -29.21
C THR A 548 -10.86 37.67 -28.88
N VAL A 549 -11.52 36.83 -28.08
CA VAL A 549 -12.83 37.17 -27.51
C VAL A 549 -12.59 38.20 -26.39
N PRO A 550 -13.13 39.43 -26.48
CA PRO A 550 -12.99 40.39 -25.40
C PRO A 550 -13.79 39.91 -24.19
N VAL A 551 -13.08 39.34 -23.21
CA VAL A 551 -13.66 38.92 -21.93
C VAL A 551 -14.26 40.15 -21.27
N LYS A 552 -15.60 40.25 -21.29
CA LYS A 552 -16.33 41.22 -20.47
C LYS A 552 -16.21 40.79 -19.01
N VAL A 553 -15.10 41.19 -18.38
CA VAL A 553 -14.96 41.14 -16.92
C VAL A 553 -15.95 42.14 -16.35
N THR A 554 -17.18 41.67 -16.14
CA THR A 554 -18.21 42.41 -15.41
C THR A 554 -17.80 42.40 -13.96
N VAL A 555 -16.92 43.34 -13.58
CA VAL A 555 -16.62 43.64 -12.19
C VAL A 555 -17.88 44.26 -11.60
N GLU A 556 -18.80 43.42 -11.13
CA GLU A 556 -19.82 43.84 -10.19
C GLU A 556 -19.11 44.31 -8.92
N ARG A 557 -18.78 45.61 -8.91
CA ARG A 557 -18.51 46.34 -7.68
C ARG A 557 -19.80 46.30 -6.86
N ARG A 558 -19.94 45.26 -6.02
CA ARG A 558 -20.92 45.20 -4.93
C ARG A 558 -20.88 46.52 -4.16
N ARG A 559 -21.83 47.40 -4.44
CA ARG A 559 -22.04 48.61 -3.65
C ARG A 559 -22.54 48.14 -2.30
N SER A 560 -21.71 48.25 -1.27
CA SER A 560 -22.10 47.99 0.12
C SER A 560 -23.35 48.82 0.45
N PRO A 561 -24.39 48.24 1.08
CA PRO A 561 -25.56 49.01 1.47
C PRO A 561 -25.16 50.09 2.47
N ARG A 562 -25.40 51.36 2.13
CA ARG A 562 -25.29 52.46 3.11
C ARG A 562 -26.41 52.29 4.13
N ARG A 563 -26.10 51.66 5.27
CA ARG A 563 -26.96 51.68 6.45
C ARG A 563 -27.10 53.13 6.91
N LYS A 564 -28.29 53.72 6.73
CA LYS A 564 -28.66 54.95 7.45
C LYS A 564 -28.62 54.63 8.94
N VAL A 565 -27.99 55.50 9.71
CA VAL A 565 -28.12 55.56 11.16
C VAL A 565 -28.59 56.98 11.43
N ASP A 566 -29.80 57.09 11.97
CA ASP A 566 -30.39 58.39 12.32
C ASP A 566 -29.65 58.98 13.53
N ALA A 567 -29.59 60.31 13.58
CA ALA A 567 -28.81 61.05 14.56
C ALA A 567 -29.63 61.44 15.80
N GLY A 568 -28.95 61.54 16.94
CA GLY A 568 -29.48 62.20 18.14
C GLY A 568 -28.54 62.07 19.35
N ALA A 569 -27.80 63.14 19.66
CA ALA A 569 -27.21 63.56 20.97
C ALA A 569 -26.47 62.51 21.85
N GLU A 570 -25.38 62.76 22.59
CA GLU A 570 -24.40 63.84 22.82
C GLU A 570 -23.29 63.23 23.74
N ASP A 571 -22.08 63.74 23.96
CA ASP A 571 -21.37 64.97 23.57
C ASP A 571 -19.85 64.64 23.37
N ALA A 572 -18.97 65.64 23.26
CA ALA A 572 -17.50 65.56 23.15
C ALA A 572 -16.80 65.92 24.51
N PRO A 573 -15.45 65.83 24.69
CA PRO A 573 -14.39 66.27 23.77
C PRO A 573 -13.17 65.33 23.58
N ALA A 574 -12.32 65.71 22.61
CA ALA A 574 -10.99 65.14 22.29
C ALA A 574 -9.86 66.08 22.84
N PRO A 575 -8.56 66.03 22.46
CA PRO A 575 -7.83 65.13 21.55
C PRO A 575 -6.39 64.70 22.00
N GLY A 576 -5.65 63.97 21.14
CA GLY A 576 -4.19 63.79 21.25
C GLY A 576 -3.64 62.49 20.62
N LYS A 577 -3.58 62.37 19.28
CA LYS A 577 -2.34 62.39 18.46
C LYS A 577 -1.10 61.72 19.10
N GLU A 578 -0.66 60.58 18.57
CA GLU A 578 0.54 60.48 17.70
C GLU A 578 0.82 59.06 17.17
N THR A 579 1.40 59.01 15.96
CA THR A 579 2.12 57.89 15.31
C THR A 579 3.30 58.52 14.55
N PRO A 580 4.29 57.79 13.99
CA PRO A 580 4.54 56.33 14.00
C PRO A 580 5.98 55.94 14.41
N ALA A 581 6.28 54.63 14.50
CA ALA A 581 7.66 54.12 14.43
C ALA A 581 7.79 52.96 13.44
N LYS A 582 8.79 53.01 12.55
CA LYS A 582 9.08 52.00 11.53
C LYS A 582 10.17 51.03 11.99
N LYS A 583 10.08 49.78 11.51
CA LYS A 583 11.15 48.83 11.12
C LYS A 583 12.42 48.76 12.00
N SER A 584 12.75 47.55 12.50
CA SER A 584 14.05 46.90 12.29
C SER A 584 14.04 45.40 12.67
N PRO A 585 15.02 44.58 12.22
CA PRO A 585 14.77 43.17 11.89
C PRO A 585 15.40 42.11 12.82
N ALA A 586 15.16 40.85 12.46
CA ALA A 586 15.46 39.62 13.18
C ALA A 586 16.93 39.38 13.61
N LYS A 587 17.10 38.58 14.67
CA LYS A 587 18.21 37.62 14.77
C LYS A 587 17.89 36.39 15.63
N LYS A 588 18.50 35.27 15.20
CA LYS A 588 18.47 33.88 15.68
C LYS A 588 18.48 33.69 17.21
N ALA A 589 17.77 32.65 17.68
CA ALA A 589 18.13 31.94 18.91
C ALA A 589 17.73 30.45 18.83
N ALA A 590 18.64 29.58 19.29
CA ALA A 590 18.42 28.17 19.61
C ALA A 590 19.46 27.76 20.67
N PRO A 591 19.33 26.62 21.36
CA PRO A 591 18.17 26.22 22.16
C PRO A 591 18.58 26.06 23.65
N ARG A 592 17.62 25.95 24.59
CA ARG A 592 17.91 25.57 25.99
C ARG A 592 16.98 24.47 26.51
N LYS A 593 17.58 23.58 27.30
CA LYS A 593 17.00 22.35 27.87
C LYS A 593 16.16 22.59 29.14
N ALA A 594 15.51 21.51 29.58
CA ALA A 594 14.93 21.23 30.89
C ALA A 594 13.49 21.77 31.12
N ALA A 595 12.63 21.11 31.91
CA ALA A 595 12.82 19.91 32.75
C ALA A 595 11.56 19.02 32.79
N ALA A 596 11.74 17.73 33.08
CA ALA A 596 10.62 16.81 33.37
C ALA A 596 9.96 17.13 34.72
N LYS A 597 8.63 16.94 34.82
CA LYS A 597 7.92 16.86 36.11
C LYS A 597 7.17 15.54 36.22
N LYS A 598 7.43 14.84 37.33
CA LYS A 598 6.75 13.60 37.73
C LYS A 598 5.28 13.89 38.05
N ALA A 599 4.38 12.98 37.67
CA ALA A 599 3.03 12.90 38.21
C ALA A 599 2.91 11.63 39.07
N ALA A 600 2.27 11.73 40.23
CA ALA A 600 1.96 10.63 41.13
C ALA A 600 0.42 10.48 41.25
N PRO A 601 -0.11 9.28 41.54
CA PRO A 601 -1.50 8.95 41.21
C PRO A 601 -2.53 9.42 42.25
N ARG A 602 -3.74 9.72 41.79
CA ARG A 602 -4.91 10.00 42.64
C ARG A 602 -5.58 8.69 43.07
N LYS A 603 -5.81 8.52 44.38
CA LYS A 603 -6.74 7.52 44.93
C LYS A 603 -8.17 8.11 45.02
N ALA A 604 -9.16 7.35 44.57
CA ALA A 604 -10.56 7.42 45.02
C ALA A 604 -11.16 6.02 44.79
N ALA A 605 -11.41 5.21 45.82
CA ALA A 605 -12.53 5.28 46.78
C ALA A 605 -13.67 4.33 46.38
N ALA A 606 -13.87 3.28 47.17
CA ALA A 606 -14.80 2.20 46.89
C ALA A 606 -16.26 2.56 47.20
N LYS A 607 -17.20 1.93 46.48
CA LYS A 607 -18.58 1.73 46.97
C LYS A 607 -18.98 0.25 46.83
N LYS A 608 -19.41 -0.33 47.96
CA LYS A 608 -20.03 -1.66 48.01
C LYS A 608 -21.47 -1.58 47.48
N GLY A 609 -21.91 -2.62 46.77
CA GLY A 609 -23.31 -2.84 46.41
C GLY A 609 -23.56 -4.33 46.15
N ALA A 610 -24.08 -5.05 47.14
CA ALA A 610 -24.32 -6.49 47.05
C ALA A 610 -25.81 -6.83 47.06
N ARG A 611 -26.25 -7.68 46.12
CA ARG A 611 -27.49 -8.49 46.16
C ARG A 611 -27.34 -9.60 45.10
N LYS A 612 -27.00 -10.82 45.52
CA LYS A 612 -27.93 -11.95 45.80
C LYS A 612 -28.64 -12.51 44.56
N ALA A 613 -28.24 -13.71 44.16
CA ALA A 613 -28.96 -14.60 43.26
C ALA A 613 -30.22 -15.21 43.93
N PRO A 614 -31.04 -15.92 43.14
CA PRO A 614 -31.35 -17.31 43.51
C PRO A 614 -31.16 -18.31 42.35
N ALA A 615 -31.17 -19.60 42.68
CA ALA A 615 -30.95 -20.73 41.78
C ALA A 615 -32.16 -21.70 41.73
N LYS A 616 -32.05 -22.76 40.90
CA LYS A 616 -32.99 -23.90 40.60
C LYS A 616 -33.74 -23.74 39.25
N LYS A 617 -34.02 -24.79 38.46
CA LYS A 617 -33.84 -26.27 38.63
C LYS A 617 -33.89 -27.03 37.27
N THR A 618 -33.05 -28.06 37.15
CA THR A 618 -33.26 -29.40 36.50
C THR A 618 -34.37 -29.67 35.45
N THR A 619 -33.98 -30.19 34.27
CA THR A 619 -34.35 -31.52 33.66
C THR A 619 -33.53 -31.70 32.35
N ARG A 620 -32.74 -32.74 32.08
CA ARG A 620 -33.01 -34.18 31.86
C ARG A 620 -33.86 -34.48 30.60
N GLN A 621 -33.23 -34.82 29.47
CA GLN A 621 -33.64 -35.90 28.54
C GLN A 621 -32.66 -36.13 27.36
N SER A 622 -32.18 -37.37 27.26
CA SER A 622 -31.92 -38.11 26.00
C SER A 622 -33.06 -39.17 25.89
N PRO A 623 -33.30 -39.94 24.80
CA PRO A 623 -32.31 -40.42 23.81
C PRO A 623 -32.82 -40.70 22.35
N SER A 624 -31.97 -41.41 21.57
CA SER A 624 -32.30 -42.46 20.57
C SER A 624 -32.47 -42.14 19.07
N GLY A 625 -32.12 -43.15 18.23
CA GLY A 625 -32.18 -43.17 16.75
C GLY A 625 -30.81 -42.91 16.09
N LYS A 626 -29.87 -43.85 15.92
CA LYS A 626 -29.90 -45.09 15.09
C LYS A 626 -30.51 -44.88 13.68
N SER A 627 -29.62 -44.70 12.70
CA SER A 627 -29.37 -45.51 11.48
C SER A 627 -30.56 -46.23 10.79
N PRO A 628 -30.54 -46.45 9.43
CA PRO A 628 -29.32 -46.77 8.67
C PRO A 628 -29.26 -46.34 7.17
N SER A 629 -28.09 -46.64 6.57
CA SER A 629 -27.82 -47.09 5.18
C SER A 629 -28.76 -46.73 4.01
N GLY A 630 -28.16 -46.17 2.95
CA GLY A 630 -28.65 -46.28 1.58
C GLY A 630 -27.47 -46.33 0.59
N GLU A 631 -27.18 -47.50 0.03
CA GLU A 631 -26.21 -47.70 -1.04
C GLU A 631 -26.83 -47.43 -2.41
N SER A 632 -26.10 -46.74 -3.29
CA SER A 632 -26.16 -46.91 -4.76
C SER A 632 -25.00 -46.09 -5.37
N SER A 633 -23.85 -46.67 -5.66
CA SER A 633 -23.53 -47.42 -6.88
C SER A 633 -23.41 -46.56 -8.15
N SER A 634 -22.14 -46.43 -8.57
CA SER A 634 -21.62 -46.67 -9.92
C SER A 634 -21.62 -45.57 -10.99
N SER A 635 -20.48 -45.56 -11.71
CA SER A 635 -20.32 -45.26 -13.15
C SER A 635 -20.39 -43.79 -13.58
N SER A 636 -19.58 -43.30 -14.54
CA SER A 636 -18.28 -43.71 -15.12
C SER A 636 -17.72 -42.49 -15.90
N ASP A 637 -16.42 -42.50 -16.17
CA ASP A 637 -15.73 -41.84 -17.30
C ASP A 637 -16.34 -40.57 -17.95
N GLN A 638 -15.73 -39.41 -17.69
CA GLN A 638 -15.02 -38.62 -18.72
C GLN A 638 -14.09 -37.56 -18.10
#